data_AF-A0A7K5HK17-F1
#
_entry.id   AF-A0A7K5HK17-F1
#
_cell.length_a   1.000
_cell.length_b   1.000
_cell.length_c   1.000
_cell.angle_alpha   90.00
_cell.angle_beta   90.00
_cell.angle_gamma   90.00
#
_symmetry.space_group_name_H-M   'P 1'
#
loop_
_entity.id
_entity.type
_entity.pdbx_description
1 polymer ?
#
loop_
_entity_poly.entity_id
_entity_poly.type
_entity_poly.pdbx_seq_one_letter_code
_entity_poly.pdbx_strand_id
1 'polypeptide(L)'
;QALASLPEVMRPGPDLYGFPWEVVICTGVVGAFTILLFLYRSYQSVSVQITCRYVECINGREKQLANKIAELVEEKCKLLEKLSLSQKEFKDLELSLKDDNIMKESTEASVYKEILEKLNKSKMELNQEIENLEKELKEEKSMQSEYGNLETELQERVESLENEEKSIQSQTDEAKSTLKVYQINTERLKTSLRDAIDENCNLQESAKQLVQEAERWHERLSELDEQIKIFSSSKSDVEEVLKNKESQVKSLTQYLLKMKDWSSAVTEDDAAEDNHWDTDVKSETENGEHLDDQQKRTVKKLVYAAKLSARLKTLETERGEMYSKLSDENKAKGELTERMENLQSQQASLQSENERLENEVQKLQQKLKVMTELYQENEMKLHRQLTVAERERLQKEEKLSKVDEKINHAAEELNSYRQRARDLEEELERTIRSYQNQITSLEKKAHDNWLTARASERHLDNIKKENAQNRQNLTEAEFKLDLLEKDPYALDVPVRPFGREHSPYGPSPMGRPSSETRAFLSPPTLLEGPLRLSPMLPGGGGGRGSRGPTSMHETGNERGELNSDRLTDPHRPPSDTGSLSPPWDREHRITLPPAGEPYTDPVLPPQRQEGFFPNPPHTGRLSGPAELRTYNVQSFDKTGGN
;
A
#
# COMPACT_ATOMS: atom_id res chain seq x y z
N GLN A 1 -0.23 28.68 -10.62
CA GLN A 1 0.47 29.13 -9.39
C GLN A 1 1.29 28.02 -8.71
N ALA A 2 1.65 26.94 -9.40
CA ALA A 2 2.44 25.82 -8.86
C ALA A 2 3.93 25.83 -9.27
N LEU A 3 4.37 26.82 -10.07
CA LEU A 3 5.75 26.93 -10.57
C LEU A 3 6.64 27.82 -9.67
N ALA A 4 6.09 28.42 -8.62
CA ALA A 4 6.80 29.36 -7.75
C ALA A 4 7.55 28.68 -6.57
N SER A 5 7.35 27.38 -6.35
CA SER A 5 7.88 26.64 -5.20
C SER A 5 9.06 25.71 -5.50
N LEU A 6 9.69 25.80 -6.68
CA LEU A 6 10.86 25.00 -7.04
C LEU A 6 12.19 25.76 -6.82
N PRO A 7 13.27 25.06 -6.40
CA PRO A 7 14.61 25.65 -6.21
C PRO A 7 15.14 26.31 -7.49
N GLU A 8 15.90 27.39 -7.33
CA GLU A 8 16.38 28.30 -8.40
C GLU A 8 17.15 27.61 -9.54
N VAL A 9 17.68 26.40 -9.30
CA VAL A 9 18.43 25.58 -10.27
C VAL A 9 17.54 24.71 -11.18
N MET A 10 16.29 24.47 -10.82
CA MET A 10 15.33 23.66 -11.60
C MET A 10 14.25 24.48 -12.29
N ARG A 11 14.33 25.82 -12.22
CA ARG A 11 13.40 26.70 -12.93
C ARG A 11 13.77 26.66 -14.42
N PRO A 12 12.92 26.13 -15.33
CA PRO A 12 13.21 26.20 -16.75
C PRO A 12 13.33 27.67 -17.14
N GLY A 13 14.36 28.03 -17.90
CA GLY A 13 14.48 29.38 -18.45
C GLY A 13 13.24 29.74 -19.27
N PRO A 14 12.99 31.05 -19.51
CA PRO A 14 11.82 31.51 -20.26
C PRO A 14 11.73 30.91 -21.67
N ASP A 15 12.85 30.45 -22.23
CA ASP A 15 12.94 29.90 -23.57
C ASP A 15 13.74 28.59 -23.60
N LEU A 16 13.29 27.62 -24.42
CA LEU A 16 14.08 26.45 -24.79
C LEU A 16 14.79 26.77 -26.12
N TYR A 17 16.11 26.95 -26.13
CA TYR A 17 16.88 27.34 -27.33
C TYR A 17 16.37 28.62 -28.05
N GLY A 18 15.83 29.59 -27.30
CA GLY A 18 15.38 30.87 -27.85
C GLY A 18 13.94 30.88 -28.42
N PHE A 19 13.16 29.82 -28.19
CA PHE A 19 11.73 29.79 -28.53
C PHE A 19 10.84 29.77 -27.27
N PRO A 20 9.73 30.53 -27.27
CA PRO A 20 8.79 30.56 -26.15
C PRO A 20 8.12 29.19 -25.96
N TRP A 21 7.94 28.78 -24.70
CA TRP A 21 7.38 27.46 -24.33
C TRP A 21 6.03 27.13 -24.97
N GLU A 22 5.21 28.14 -25.25
CA GLU A 22 3.92 27.99 -25.93
C GLU A 22 4.08 27.39 -27.34
N VAL A 23 5.12 27.78 -28.07
CA VAL A 23 5.43 27.27 -29.41
C VAL A 23 5.97 25.85 -29.33
N VAL A 24 6.78 25.54 -28.32
CA VAL A 24 7.33 24.18 -28.09
C VAL A 24 6.21 23.20 -27.73
N ILE A 25 5.27 23.61 -26.87
CA ILE A 25 4.12 22.80 -26.49
C ILE A 25 3.19 22.62 -27.69
N CYS A 26 2.88 23.69 -28.43
CA CYS A 26 2.03 23.60 -29.62
C CYS A 26 2.64 22.69 -30.70
N THR A 27 3.93 22.81 -30.97
CA THR A 27 4.63 21.94 -31.93
C THR A 27 4.70 20.49 -31.47
N GLY A 28 4.90 20.24 -30.17
CA GLY A 28 4.83 18.91 -29.57
C GLY A 28 3.45 18.27 -29.70
N VAL A 29 2.37 19.03 -29.43
CA VAL A 29 0.99 18.56 -29.55
C VAL A 29 0.63 18.26 -31.00
N VAL A 30 1.00 19.14 -31.95
CA VAL A 30 0.78 18.91 -33.38
C VAL A 30 1.59 17.71 -33.88
N GLY A 31 2.83 17.53 -33.40
CA GLY A 31 3.67 16.36 -33.68
C GLY A 31 3.02 15.06 -33.18
N ALA A 32 2.52 15.05 -31.95
CA ALA A 32 1.81 13.90 -31.41
C ALA A 32 0.54 13.57 -32.21
N PHE A 33 -0.23 14.59 -32.59
CA PHE A 33 -1.47 14.42 -33.37
C PHE A 33 -1.20 13.85 -34.78
N THR A 34 -0.14 14.30 -35.44
CA THR A 34 0.27 13.79 -36.76
C THR A 34 0.73 12.34 -36.71
N ILE A 35 1.47 11.94 -35.67
CA ILE A 35 1.86 10.54 -35.43
C ILE A 35 0.62 9.67 -35.17
N LEU A 36 -0.31 10.15 -34.36
CA LEU A 36 -1.53 9.41 -34.02
C LEU A 36 -2.44 9.21 -35.25
N LEU A 37 -2.55 10.21 -36.12
CA LEU A 37 -3.24 10.09 -37.41
C LEU A 37 -2.54 9.12 -38.38
N PHE A 38 -1.20 9.10 -38.39
CA PHE A 38 -0.44 8.16 -39.20
C PHE A 38 -0.62 6.71 -38.73
N LEU A 39 -0.60 6.48 -37.41
CA LEU A 39 -0.87 5.18 -36.80
C LEU A 39 -2.31 4.72 -37.02
N TYR A 40 -3.28 5.64 -36.94
CA TYR A 40 -4.68 5.34 -37.24
C TYR A 40 -4.87 4.94 -38.71
N ARG A 41 -4.23 5.66 -39.65
CA ARG A 41 -4.27 5.31 -41.07
C ARG A 41 -3.56 4.00 -41.40
N SER A 42 -2.41 3.71 -40.76
CA SER A 42 -1.71 2.45 -40.98
C SER A 42 -2.52 1.27 -40.40
N TYR A 43 -3.12 1.43 -39.23
CA TYR A 43 -4.03 0.43 -38.65
C TYR A 43 -5.26 0.19 -39.53
N GLN A 44 -5.90 1.24 -40.05
CA GLN A 44 -7.05 1.12 -40.94
C GLN A 44 -6.68 0.46 -42.27
N SER A 45 -5.50 0.77 -42.82
CA SER A 45 -4.99 0.13 -44.05
C SER A 45 -4.71 -1.35 -43.86
N VAL A 46 -4.08 -1.75 -42.75
CA VAL A 46 -3.82 -3.16 -42.44
C VAL A 46 -5.12 -3.91 -42.18
N SER A 47 -6.05 -3.31 -41.44
CA SER A 47 -7.34 -3.92 -41.13
C SER A 47 -8.17 -4.15 -42.38
N VAL A 48 -8.29 -3.15 -43.28
CA VAL A 48 -9.02 -3.26 -44.55
C VAL A 48 -8.33 -4.23 -45.51
N GLN A 49 -7.00 -4.25 -45.58
CA GLN A 49 -6.30 -5.17 -46.47
C GLN A 49 -6.44 -6.64 -46.03
N ILE A 50 -6.43 -6.90 -44.71
CA ILE A 50 -6.67 -8.23 -44.18
C ILE A 50 -8.14 -8.62 -44.37
N THR A 51 -9.12 -7.78 -44.02
CA THR A 51 -10.54 -8.12 -44.19
C THR A 51 -10.93 -8.28 -45.65
N CYS A 52 -10.51 -7.40 -46.56
CA CYS A 52 -10.80 -7.55 -48.00
C CYS A 52 -10.17 -8.83 -48.57
N ARG A 53 -8.93 -9.16 -48.19
CA ARG A 53 -8.26 -10.37 -48.68
C ARG A 53 -8.91 -11.65 -48.12
N TYR A 54 -9.38 -11.63 -46.87
CA TYR A 54 -10.15 -12.73 -46.30
C TYR A 54 -11.50 -12.91 -47.01
N VAL A 55 -12.24 -11.83 -47.26
CA VAL A 55 -13.55 -11.86 -47.95
C VAL A 55 -13.40 -12.30 -49.41
N GLU A 56 -12.38 -11.82 -50.13
CA GLU A 56 -12.08 -12.26 -51.50
C GLU A 56 -11.68 -13.74 -51.56
N CYS A 57 -10.90 -14.22 -50.60
CA CYS A 57 -10.53 -15.64 -50.53
C CYS A 57 -11.74 -16.55 -50.23
N ILE A 58 -12.64 -16.14 -49.34
CA ILE A 58 -13.84 -16.91 -49.01
C ILE A 58 -14.78 -16.96 -50.22
N ASN A 59 -15.07 -15.81 -50.84
CA ASN A 59 -15.92 -15.72 -52.02
C ASN A 59 -15.31 -16.46 -53.24
N GLY A 60 -13.97 -16.51 -53.34
CA GLY A 60 -13.27 -17.30 -54.34
C GLY A 60 -13.44 -18.81 -54.15
N ARG A 61 -13.36 -19.30 -52.90
CA ARG A 61 -13.60 -20.72 -52.58
C ARG A 61 -15.06 -21.10 -52.76
N GLU A 62 -15.99 -20.24 -52.36
CA GLU A 62 -17.43 -20.47 -52.54
C GLU A 62 -17.82 -20.57 -54.02
N LYS A 63 -17.28 -19.69 -54.88
CA LYS A 63 -17.50 -19.77 -56.33
C LYS A 63 -16.90 -21.04 -56.95
N GLN A 64 -15.72 -21.46 -56.50
CA GLN A 64 -15.12 -22.72 -56.94
C GLN A 64 -15.95 -23.94 -56.51
N LEU A 65 -16.50 -23.91 -55.31
CA LEU A 65 -17.36 -24.97 -54.80
C LEU A 65 -18.70 -25.00 -55.57
N ALA A 66 -19.31 -23.84 -55.81
CA ALA A 66 -20.54 -23.71 -56.59
C ALA A 66 -20.37 -24.22 -58.03
N ASN A 67 -19.24 -23.94 -58.67
CA ASN A 67 -18.95 -24.45 -60.02
C ASN A 67 -18.77 -25.97 -60.04
N LYS A 68 -18.07 -26.55 -59.06
CA LYS A 68 -17.93 -28.01 -58.94
C LYS A 68 -19.27 -28.70 -58.70
N ILE A 69 -20.12 -28.10 -57.86
CA ILE A 69 -21.48 -28.61 -57.62
C ILE A 69 -22.32 -28.53 -58.90
N ALA A 70 -22.24 -27.42 -59.65
CA ALA A 70 -22.96 -27.27 -60.92
C ALA A 70 -22.51 -28.30 -61.97
N GLU A 71 -21.20 -28.54 -62.09
CA GLU A 71 -20.63 -29.55 -63.00
C GLU A 71 -21.10 -30.96 -62.64
N LEU A 72 -21.03 -31.34 -61.35
CA LEU A 72 -21.53 -32.62 -60.86
C LEU A 72 -23.05 -32.79 -61.09
N VAL A 73 -23.84 -31.73 -60.90
CA VAL A 73 -25.28 -31.75 -61.17
C VAL A 73 -25.54 -31.94 -62.66
N GLU A 74 -24.80 -31.27 -63.53
CA GLU A 74 -24.94 -31.43 -64.99
C GLU A 74 -24.56 -32.85 -65.45
N GLU A 75 -23.50 -33.43 -64.88
CA GLU A 75 -23.11 -34.82 -65.13
C GLU A 75 -24.19 -35.81 -64.66
N LYS A 76 -24.74 -35.62 -63.45
CA LYS A 76 -25.84 -36.46 -62.94
C LYS A 76 -27.09 -36.33 -63.81
N CYS A 77 -27.40 -35.13 -64.30
CA CYS A 77 -28.50 -34.91 -65.26
C CYS A 77 -28.26 -35.62 -66.60
N LYS A 78 -27.05 -35.53 -67.17
CA LYS A 78 -26.67 -36.25 -68.40
C LYS A 78 -26.74 -37.77 -68.23
N LEU A 79 -26.33 -38.28 -67.07
CA LEU A 79 -26.44 -39.71 -66.74
C LEU A 79 -27.89 -40.15 -66.56
N LEU A 80 -28.73 -39.32 -65.93
CA LEU A 80 -30.18 -39.57 -65.81
C LEU A 80 -30.87 -39.58 -67.18
N GLU A 81 -30.49 -38.66 -68.07
CA GLU A 81 -31.02 -38.62 -69.43
C GLU A 81 -30.63 -39.89 -70.21
N LYS A 82 -29.36 -40.30 -70.14
CA LYS A 82 -28.90 -41.59 -70.71
C LYS A 82 -29.62 -42.79 -70.12
N LEU A 83 -29.81 -42.82 -68.80
CA LEU A 83 -30.57 -43.88 -68.13
C LEU A 83 -32.03 -43.92 -68.63
N SER A 84 -32.65 -42.75 -68.81
CA SER A 84 -34.02 -42.65 -69.32
C SER A 84 -34.15 -43.11 -70.78
N LEU A 85 -33.12 -42.86 -71.58
CA LEU A 85 -33.05 -43.24 -72.99
C LEU A 85 -32.86 -44.77 -73.10
N SER A 86 -31.90 -45.33 -72.35
CA SER A 86 -31.76 -46.78 -72.23
C SER A 86 -33.01 -47.45 -71.67
N GLN A 87 -33.70 -46.86 -70.70
CA GLN A 87 -34.96 -47.40 -70.17
C GLN A 87 -36.10 -47.37 -71.21
N LYS A 88 -36.14 -46.38 -72.11
CA LYS A 88 -37.07 -46.36 -73.25
C LYS A 88 -36.72 -47.44 -74.26
N GLU A 89 -35.44 -47.58 -74.61
CA GLU A 89 -34.96 -48.64 -75.51
C GLU A 89 -35.26 -50.04 -74.95
N PHE A 90 -35.11 -50.25 -73.64
CA PHE A 90 -35.50 -51.51 -72.99
C PHE A 90 -37.01 -51.76 -73.06
N LYS A 91 -37.85 -50.73 -72.89
CA LYS A 91 -39.30 -50.86 -73.02
C LYS A 91 -39.73 -51.10 -74.47
N ASP A 92 -39.10 -50.44 -75.44
CA ASP A 92 -39.36 -50.64 -76.86
C ASP A 92 -38.89 -52.03 -77.33
N LEU A 93 -37.75 -52.52 -76.82
CA LEU A 93 -37.29 -53.90 -77.02
C LEU A 93 -38.19 -54.92 -76.33
N GLU A 94 -38.72 -54.65 -75.14
CA GLU A 94 -39.67 -55.52 -74.43
C GLU A 94 -41.03 -55.58 -75.16
N LEU A 95 -41.44 -54.48 -75.80
CA LEU A 95 -42.62 -54.44 -76.68
C LEU A 95 -42.36 -55.16 -78.01
N SER A 96 -41.18 -54.99 -78.61
CA SER A 96 -40.76 -55.71 -79.82
C SER A 96 -40.60 -57.22 -79.59
N LEU A 97 -40.13 -57.65 -78.42
CA LEU A 97 -39.98 -59.06 -78.03
C LEU A 97 -41.34 -59.73 -77.74
N LYS A 98 -42.40 -58.94 -77.48
CA LYS A 98 -43.78 -59.44 -77.36
C LYS A 98 -44.47 -59.64 -78.72
N ASP A 99 -44.00 -59.01 -79.78
CA ASP A 99 -44.66 -59.02 -81.10
C ASP A 99 -44.00 -59.88 -82.18
N ASP A 100 -42.76 -60.35 -82.03
CA ASP A 100 -42.17 -61.30 -83.00
C ASP A 100 -41.61 -62.55 -82.33
N ASN A 101 -42.41 -63.62 -82.43
CA ASN A 101 -42.02 -64.99 -82.14
C ASN A 101 -41.40 -65.63 -83.41
N ILE A 102 -40.27 -66.29 -83.20
CA ILE A 102 -39.64 -67.38 -84.00
C ILE A 102 -38.48 -67.02 -84.97
N MET A 103 -37.27 -67.32 -84.45
CA MET A 103 -36.10 -67.98 -85.06
C MET A 103 -35.29 -67.33 -86.19
N LYS A 104 -34.05 -66.97 -85.84
CA LYS A 104 -32.73 -67.20 -86.51
C LYS A 104 -31.71 -66.31 -85.77
N GLU A 105 -30.42 -66.56 -85.58
CA GLU A 105 -29.48 -67.63 -85.93
C GLU A 105 -28.23 -67.38 -85.05
N SER A 106 -27.38 -68.39 -84.89
CA SER A 106 -26.36 -68.60 -83.86
C SER A 106 -25.18 -67.59 -83.71
N THR A 107 -25.28 -66.35 -84.17
CA THR A 107 -24.24 -65.31 -84.00
C THR A 107 -24.65 -64.17 -83.08
N GLU A 108 -25.95 -63.90 -82.91
CA GLU A 108 -26.45 -62.83 -82.04
C GLU A 108 -26.49 -63.23 -80.55
N ALA A 109 -26.73 -64.52 -80.26
CA ALA A 109 -26.71 -65.04 -78.89
C ALA A 109 -25.34 -64.86 -78.20
N SER A 110 -24.24 -64.85 -78.98
CA SER A 110 -22.90 -64.55 -78.46
C SER A 110 -22.75 -63.07 -78.10
N VAL A 111 -23.25 -62.17 -78.94
CA VAL A 111 -23.17 -60.71 -78.73
C VAL A 111 -24.05 -60.28 -77.57
N TYR A 112 -25.29 -60.77 -77.47
CA TYR A 112 -26.17 -60.50 -76.33
C TYR A 112 -25.63 -61.05 -75.02
N LYS A 113 -24.95 -62.22 -75.05
CA LYS A 113 -24.29 -62.78 -73.87
C LYS A 113 -23.08 -61.93 -73.42
N GLU A 114 -22.28 -61.43 -74.35
CA GLU A 114 -21.18 -60.51 -74.06
C GLU A 114 -21.68 -59.15 -73.54
N ILE A 115 -22.79 -58.62 -74.08
CA ILE A 115 -23.45 -57.41 -73.57
C ILE A 115 -24.01 -57.64 -72.16
N LEU A 116 -24.63 -58.80 -71.88
CA LEU A 116 -25.12 -59.16 -70.55
C LEU A 116 -23.97 -59.32 -69.54
N GLU A 117 -22.83 -59.89 -69.94
CA GLU A 117 -21.65 -59.99 -69.09
C GLU A 117 -21.03 -58.61 -68.81
N LYS A 118 -20.90 -57.75 -69.82
CA LYS A 118 -20.44 -56.36 -69.65
C LYS A 118 -21.39 -55.55 -68.75
N LEU A 119 -22.69 -55.70 -68.96
CA LEU A 119 -23.71 -55.05 -68.14
C LEU A 119 -23.65 -55.54 -66.69
N ASN A 120 -23.54 -56.85 -66.47
CA ASN A 120 -23.38 -57.40 -65.11
C ASN A 120 -22.09 -56.93 -64.44
N LYS A 121 -20.99 -56.84 -65.20
CA LYS A 121 -19.74 -56.30 -64.70
C LYS A 121 -19.88 -54.84 -64.30
N SER A 122 -20.49 -54.01 -65.16
CA SER A 122 -20.80 -52.61 -64.84
C SER A 122 -21.76 -52.46 -63.65
N LYS A 123 -22.72 -53.38 -63.50
CA LYS A 123 -23.64 -53.42 -62.37
C LYS A 123 -22.91 -53.77 -61.06
N MET A 124 -21.96 -54.71 -61.10
CA MET A 124 -21.13 -55.02 -59.94
C MET A 124 -20.24 -53.84 -59.55
N GLU A 125 -19.60 -53.20 -60.53
CA GLU A 125 -18.77 -52.00 -60.31
C GLU A 125 -19.60 -50.84 -59.73
N LEU A 126 -20.80 -50.60 -60.26
CA LEU A 126 -21.69 -49.52 -59.80
C LEU A 126 -22.27 -49.82 -58.41
N ASN A 127 -22.60 -51.08 -58.11
CA ASN A 127 -22.99 -51.51 -56.76
C ASN A 127 -21.85 -51.31 -55.75
N GLN A 128 -20.61 -51.62 -56.14
CA GLN A 128 -19.44 -51.43 -55.28
C GLN A 128 -19.18 -49.94 -55.01
N GLU A 129 -19.37 -49.08 -56.01
CA GLU A 129 -19.27 -47.63 -55.85
C GLU A 129 -20.39 -47.09 -54.93
N ILE A 130 -21.62 -47.60 -55.06
CA ILE A 130 -22.72 -47.25 -54.13
C ILE A 130 -22.35 -47.65 -52.70
N GLU A 131 -21.82 -48.86 -52.50
CA GLU A 131 -21.43 -49.36 -51.18
C GLU A 131 -20.29 -48.52 -50.56
N ASN A 132 -19.34 -48.07 -51.39
CA ASN A 132 -18.29 -47.14 -50.98
C ASN A 132 -18.85 -45.76 -50.59
N LEU A 133 -19.74 -45.18 -51.41
CA LEU A 133 -20.37 -43.89 -51.13
C LEU A 133 -21.28 -43.94 -49.90
N GLU A 134 -21.98 -45.05 -49.67
CA GLU A 134 -22.77 -45.27 -48.46
C GLU A 134 -21.89 -45.30 -47.21
N LYS A 135 -20.69 -45.89 -47.31
CA LYS A 135 -19.71 -45.90 -46.23
C LYS A 135 -19.18 -44.49 -45.95
N GLU A 136 -18.77 -43.74 -46.99
CA GLU A 136 -18.32 -42.35 -46.85
C GLU A 136 -19.42 -41.46 -46.26
N LEU A 137 -20.67 -41.60 -46.71
CA LEU A 137 -21.81 -40.85 -46.15
C LEU A 137 -22.02 -41.18 -44.66
N LYS A 138 -21.80 -42.42 -44.25
CA LYS A 138 -21.94 -42.83 -42.85
C LYS A 138 -20.82 -42.27 -41.97
N GLU A 139 -19.60 -42.22 -42.51
CA GLU A 139 -18.45 -41.57 -41.86
C GLU A 139 -18.67 -40.04 -41.76
N GLU A 140 -19.14 -39.39 -42.82
CA GLU A 140 -19.45 -37.95 -42.81
C GLU A 140 -20.56 -37.60 -41.81
N LYS A 141 -21.61 -38.44 -41.70
CA LYS A 141 -22.65 -38.29 -40.68
C LYS A 141 -22.12 -38.44 -39.25
N SER A 142 -21.16 -39.34 -39.01
CA SER A 142 -20.55 -39.45 -37.67
C SER A 142 -19.71 -38.22 -37.36
N MET A 143 -18.89 -37.76 -38.32
CA MET A 143 -18.10 -36.53 -38.20
C MET A 143 -19.00 -35.32 -37.94
N GLN A 144 -20.12 -35.17 -38.66
CA GLN A 144 -21.06 -34.08 -38.47
C GLN A 144 -21.68 -34.08 -37.06
N SER A 145 -21.93 -35.26 -36.48
CA SER A 145 -22.41 -35.35 -35.09
C SER A 145 -21.34 -34.92 -34.08
N GLU A 146 -20.07 -35.24 -34.33
CA GLU A 146 -18.95 -34.82 -33.48
C GLU A 146 -18.72 -33.30 -33.56
N TYR A 147 -18.80 -32.71 -34.75
CA TYR A 147 -18.75 -31.26 -34.93
C TYR A 147 -19.91 -30.55 -34.22
N GLY A 148 -21.13 -31.11 -34.28
CA GLY A 148 -22.29 -30.57 -33.55
C GLY A 148 -22.08 -30.59 -32.03
N ASN A 149 -21.52 -31.66 -31.48
CA ASN A 149 -21.18 -31.73 -30.06
C ASN A 149 -20.09 -30.70 -29.68
N LEU A 150 -19.06 -30.57 -30.52
CA LEU A 150 -17.99 -29.58 -30.30
C LEU A 150 -18.52 -28.14 -30.37
N GLU A 151 -19.45 -27.86 -31.27
CA GLU A 151 -20.13 -26.57 -31.39
C GLU A 151 -20.93 -26.24 -30.12
N THR A 152 -21.67 -27.21 -29.56
CA THR A 152 -22.38 -27.00 -28.29
C THR A 152 -21.43 -26.77 -27.12
N GLU A 153 -20.30 -27.49 -27.04
CA GLU A 153 -19.30 -27.26 -25.99
C GLU A 153 -18.65 -25.87 -26.12
N LEU A 154 -18.35 -25.45 -27.36
CA LEU A 154 -17.85 -24.10 -27.62
C LEU A 154 -18.87 -23.03 -27.22
N GLN A 155 -20.15 -23.24 -27.53
CA GLN A 155 -21.23 -22.34 -27.16
C GLN A 155 -21.34 -22.19 -25.62
N GLU A 156 -21.33 -23.31 -24.89
CA GLU A 156 -21.36 -23.30 -23.42
C GLU A 156 -20.14 -22.59 -22.81
N ARG A 157 -18.94 -22.80 -23.38
CA ARG A 157 -17.73 -22.08 -22.93
C ARG A 157 -17.83 -20.58 -23.19
N VAL A 158 -18.36 -20.17 -24.34
CA VAL A 158 -18.57 -18.75 -24.66
C VAL A 158 -19.55 -18.12 -23.67
N GLU A 159 -20.68 -18.77 -23.39
CA GLU A 159 -21.66 -18.28 -22.42
C GLU A 159 -21.07 -18.21 -21.00
N SER A 160 -20.26 -19.20 -20.60
CA SER A 160 -19.55 -19.19 -19.32
C SER A 160 -18.58 -18.00 -19.22
N LEU A 161 -17.79 -17.75 -20.26
CA LEU A 161 -16.84 -16.64 -20.29
C LEU A 161 -17.55 -15.28 -20.31
N GLU A 162 -18.68 -15.15 -21.01
CA GLU A 162 -19.48 -13.92 -21.01
C GLU A 162 -20.06 -13.62 -19.61
N ASN A 163 -20.47 -14.65 -18.87
CA ASN A 163 -20.92 -14.51 -17.49
C ASN A 163 -19.77 -14.13 -16.54
N GLU A 164 -18.57 -14.68 -16.76
CA GLU A 164 -17.37 -14.29 -16.03
C GLU A 164 -16.96 -12.84 -16.32
N GLU A 165 -17.03 -12.40 -17.59
CA GLU A 165 -16.81 -11.01 -17.98
C GLU A 165 -17.77 -10.06 -17.27
N LYS A 166 -19.08 -10.38 -17.25
CA LYS A 166 -20.09 -9.59 -16.52
C LYS A 166 -19.79 -9.52 -15.02
N SER A 167 -19.35 -10.63 -14.42
CA SER A 167 -18.95 -10.69 -13.01
C SER A 167 -17.74 -9.79 -12.74
N ILE A 168 -16.67 -9.92 -13.53
CA ILE A 168 -15.45 -9.09 -13.41
C ILE A 168 -15.78 -7.60 -13.63
N GLN A 169 -16.67 -7.29 -14.58
CA GLN A 169 -17.13 -5.93 -14.81
C GLN A 169 -17.84 -5.36 -13.59
N SER A 170 -18.72 -6.14 -12.94
CA SER A 170 -19.39 -5.73 -11.71
C SER A 170 -18.41 -5.48 -10.55
N GLN A 171 -17.42 -6.37 -10.35
CA GLN A 171 -16.35 -6.19 -9.36
C GLN A 171 -15.49 -4.97 -9.65
N THR A 172 -15.21 -4.70 -10.93
CA THR A 172 -14.45 -3.53 -11.37
C THR A 172 -15.20 -2.24 -11.05
N ASP A 173 -16.52 -2.20 -11.24
CA ASP A 173 -17.33 -1.02 -10.95
C ASP A 173 -17.52 -0.82 -9.43
N GLU A 174 -17.61 -1.91 -8.65
CA GLU A 174 -17.54 -1.85 -7.19
C GLU A 174 -16.18 -1.29 -6.71
N ALA A 175 -15.06 -1.81 -7.23
CA ALA A 175 -13.72 -1.33 -6.91
C ALA A 175 -13.50 0.15 -7.30
N LYS A 176 -14.05 0.59 -8.43
CA LYS A 176 -14.03 2.02 -8.80
C LYS A 176 -14.81 2.88 -7.81
N SER A 177 -15.94 2.38 -7.30
CA SER A 177 -16.74 3.11 -6.32
C SER A 177 -16.01 3.25 -4.98
N THR A 178 -15.36 2.18 -4.49
CA THR A 178 -14.57 2.22 -3.26
C THR A 178 -13.36 3.12 -3.39
N LEU A 179 -12.66 3.10 -4.53
CA LEU A 179 -11.54 4.01 -4.82
C LEU A 179 -11.98 5.48 -4.77
N LYS A 180 -13.14 5.83 -5.33
CA LYS A 180 -13.70 7.18 -5.22
C LYS A 180 -13.97 7.59 -3.78
N VAL A 181 -14.52 6.68 -2.96
CA VAL A 181 -14.74 6.94 -1.52
C VAL A 181 -13.41 7.18 -0.80
N TYR A 182 -12.38 6.35 -1.04
CA TYR A 182 -11.05 6.55 -0.47
C TYR A 182 -10.42 7.88 -0.91
N GLN A 183 -10.59 8.27 -2.16
CA GLN A 183 -10.11 9.54 -2.68
C GLN A 183 -10.78 10.73 -1.96
N ILE A 184 -12.11 10.71 -1.80
CA ILE A 184 -12.86 11.74 -1.06
C ILE A 184 -12.39 11.80 0.40
N ASN A 185 -12.23 10.64 1.05
CA ASN A 185 -11.76 10.57 2.43
C ASN A 185 -10.33 11.10 2.59
N THR A 186 -9.46 10.84 1.61
CA THR A 186 -8.09 11.37 1.61
C THR A 186 -8.08 12.89 1.46
N GLU A 187 -8.90 13.46 0.57
CA GLU A 187 -9.02 14.92 0.45
C GLU A 187 -9.63 15.55 1.71
N ARG A 188 -10.60 14.90 2.35
CA ARG A 188 -11.15 15.33 3.65
C ARG A 188 -10.09 15.30 4.76
N LEU A 189 -9.23 14.28 4.80
CA LEU A 189 -8.14 14.21 5.76
C LEU A 189 -7.08 15.27 5.50
N LYS A 190 -6.74 15.55 4.23
CA LYS A 190 -5.80 16.62 3.86
C LYS A 190 -6.30 17.99 4.28
N THR A 191 -7.59 18.27 4.08
CA THR A 191 -8.21 19.54 4.50
C THR A 191 -8.22 19.65 6.02
N SER A 192 -8.65 18.62 6.74
CA SER A 192 -8.60 18.60 8.21
C SER A 192 -7.17 18.74 8.77
N LEU A 193 -6.17 18.15 8.12
CA LEU A 193 -4.76 18.32 8.51
C LEU A 193 -4.30 19.77 8.30
N ARG A 194 -4.72 20.40 7.20
CA ARG A 194 -4.41 21.81 6.93
C ARG A 194 -5.05 22.73 7.97
N ASP A 195 -6.32 22.50 8.30
CA ASP A 195 -7.03 23.26 9.33
C ASP A 195 -6.32 23.15 10.70
N ALA A 196 -5.88 21.94 11.07
CA ALA A 196 -5.13 21.72 12.31
C ALA A 196 -3.74 22.39 12.32
N ILE A 197 -3.07 22.46 11.16
CA ILE A 197 -1.81 23.20 11.02
C ILE A 197 -2.06 24.70 11.22
N ASP A 198 -3.10 25.24 10.59
CA ASP A 198 -3.44 26.66 10.67
C ASP A 198 -3.84 27.05 12.11
N GLU A 199 -4.62 26.21 12.80
CA GLU A 199 -4.93 26.39 14.22
C GLU A 199 -3.67 26.36 15.10
N ASN A 200 -2.74 25.44 14.84
CA ASN A 200 -1.48 25.37 15.57
C ASN A 200 -0.61 26.62 15.32
N CYS A 201 -0.56 27.13 14.09
CA CYS A 201 0.09 28.40 13.79
C CYS A 201 -0.52 29.56 14.60
N ASN A 202 -1.84 29.66 14.65
CA ASN A 202 -2.54 30.68 15.42
C ASN A 202 -2.26 30.54 16.93
N LEU A 203 -2.26 29.31 17.46
CA LEU A 203 -1.93 29.04 18.85
C LEU A 203 -0.48 29.43 19.16
N GLN A 204 0.45 29.12 18.26
CA GLN A 204 1.86 29.50 18.41
C GLN A 204 2.03 31.03 18.41
N GLU A 205 1.29 31.76 17.58
CA GLU A 205 1.28 33.23 17.61
C GLU A 205 0.70 33.77 18.92
N SER A 206 -0.42 33.22 19.40
CA SER A 206 -1.00 33.61 20.69
C SER A 206 -0.06 33.32 21.86
N ALA A 207 0.67 32.20 21.82
CA ALA A 207 1.66 31.86 22.83
C ALA A 207 2.82 32.87 22.83
N LYS A 208 3.30 33.30 21.65
CA LYS A 208 4.32 34.36 21.55
C LYS A 208 3.82 35.68 22.14
N GLN A 209 2.56 36.04 21.91
CA GLN A 209 1.96 37.26 22.48
C GLN A 209 1.90 37.18 24.01
N LEU A 210 1.44 36.06 24.57
CA LEU A 210 1.39 35.85 26.02
C LEU A 210 2.78 35.87 26.66
N VAL A 211 3.80 35.33 25.99
CA VAL A 211 5.19 35.42 26.45
C VAL A 211 5.65 36.88 26.51
N GLN A 212 5.39 37.67 25.47
CA GLN A 212 5.71 39.10 25.48
C GLN A 212 4.96 39.87 26.58
N GLU A 213 3.70 39.51 26.86
CA GLU A 213 2.96 40.09 27.97
C GLU A 213 3.57 39.71 29.33
N ALA A 214 3.96 38.45 29.51
CA ALA A 214 4.64 37.99 30.72
C ALA A 214 5.99 38.70 30.93
N GLU A 215 6.76 38.93 29.86
CA GLU A 215 7.99 39.73 29.91
C GLU A 215 7.71 41.17 30.38
N ARG A 216 6.67 41.84 29.84
CA ARG A 216 6.27 43.18 30.30
C ARG A 216 5.83 43.21 31.77
N TRP A 217 5.15 42.15 32.23
CA TRP A 217 4.79 42.02 33.65
C TRP A 217 6.02 41.80 34.52
N HIS A 218 7.00 41.03 34.03
CA HIS A 218 8.28 40.82 34.70
C HIS A 218 9.06 42.13 34.85
N GLU A 219 9.11 42.97 33.81
CA GLU A 219 9.69 44.31 33.87
C GLU A 219 9.00 45.15 34.96
N ARG A 220 7.67 45.16 35.00
CA ARG A 220 6.89 45.86 36.05
C ARG A 220 7.19 45.35 37.46
N LEU A 221 7.35 44.04 37.63
CA LEU A 221 7.73 43.45 38.91
C LEU A 221 9.15 43.86 39.31
N SER A 222 10.09 43.90 38.36
CA SER A 222 11.47 44.35 38.64
C SER A 222 11.54 45.82 39.04
N GLU A 223 10.73 46.68 38.41
CA GLU A 223 10.61 48.10 38.77
C GLU A 223 10.04 48.26 40.19
N LEU A 224 9.00 47.50 40.53
CA LEU A 224 8.44 47.50 41.89
C LEU A 224 9.44 46.98 42.94
N ASP A 225 10.25 45.98 42.60
CA ASP A 225 11.29 45.44 43.49
C ASP A 225 12.38 46.49 43.78
N GLU A 226 12.82 47.23 42.76
CA GLU A 226 13.78 48.33 42.96
C GLU A 226 13.15 49.48 43.78
N GLN A 227 11.86 49.78 43.59
CA GLN A 227 11.15 50.72 44.46
C GLN A 227 11.10 50.25 45.91
N ILE A 228 10.79 48.98 46.17
CA ILE A 228 10.80 48.39 47.52
C ILE A 228 12.17 48.53 48.17
N LYS A 229 13.24 48.28 47.40
CA LYS A 229 14.62 48.42 47.87
C LYS A 229 14.97 49.86 48.24
N ILE A 230 14.55 50.85 47.44
CA ILE A 230 14.71 52.29 47.76
C ILE A 230 13.94 52.66 49.03
N PHE A 231 12.70 52.18 49.18
CA PHE A 231 11.94 52.40 50.41
C PHE A 231 12.59 51.73 51.62
N SER A 232 13.15 50.54 51.46
CA SER A 232 13.87 49.84 52.53
C SER A 232 15.13 50.59 52.94
N SER A 233 15.91 51.14 52.01
CA SER A 233 17.08 51.95 52.36
C SER A 233 16.66 53.24 53.06
N SER A 234 15.64 53.94 52.56
CA SER A 234 15.11 55.14 53.21
C SER A 234 14.59 54.86 54.62
N LYS A 235 13.93 53.72 54.84
CA LYS A 235 13.51 53.26 56.17
C LYS A 235 14.71 53.06 57.10
N SER A 236 15.77 52.40 56.62
CA SER A 236 17.01 52.20 57.38
C SER A 236 17.65 53.53 57.77
N ASP A 237 17.71 54.49 56.84
CA ASP A 237 18.27 55.83 57.11
C ASP A 237 17.47 56.56 58.21
N VAL A 238 16.14 56.48 58.16
CA VAL A 238 15.27 57.05 59.20
C VAL A 238 15.44 56.33 60.54
N GLU A 239 15.55 55.01 60.55
CA GLU A 239 15.83 54.24 61.77
C GLU A 239 17.19 54.61 62.40
N GLU A 240 18.22 54.87 61.60
CA GLU A 240 19.52 55.34 62.08
C GLU A 240 19.42 56.75 62.68
N VAL A 241 18.76 57.68 61.99
CA VAL A 241 18.49 59.03 62.51
C VAL A 241 17.73 58.95 63.84
N LEU A 242 16.75 58.06 63.95
CA LEU A 242 15.98 57.85 65.17
C LEU A 242 16.87 57.32 66.30
N LYS A 243 17.73 56.33 66.04
CA LYS A 243 18.72 55.84 67.03
C LYS A 243 19.68 56.94 67.49
N ASN A 244 20.14 57.80 66.57
CA ASN A 244 20.98 58.95 66.90
C ASN A 244 20.25 60.00 67.74
N LYS A 245 18.97 60.27 67.45
CA LYS A 245 18.15 61.14 68.29
C LYS A 245 17.88 60.51 69.66
N GLU A 246 17.63 59.21 69.72
CA GLU A 246 17.46 58.49 70.98
C GLU A 246 18.73 58.52 71.83
N SER A 247 19.92 58.36 71.22
CA SER A 247 21.19 58.49 71.94
C SER A 247 21.44 59.92 72.42
N GLN A 248 21.06 60.94 71.63
CA GLN A 248 21.07 62.34 72.05
C GLN A 248 20.11 62.61 73.22
N VAL A 249 18.91 62.05 73.17
CA VAL A 249 17.94 62.14 74.29
C VAL A 249 18.49 61.45 75.52
N LYS A 250 19.11 60.27 75.39
CA LYS A 250 19.76 59.56 76.51
C LYS A 250 20.88 60.38 77.12
N SER A 251 21.74 61.02 76.32
CA SER A 251 22.83 61.86 76.83
C SER A 251 22.31 63.14 77.50
N LEU A 252 21.30 63.80 76.93
CA LEU A 252 20.63 64.95 77.56
C LEU A 252 19.94 64.56 78.86
N THR A 253 19.27 63.40 78.89
CA THR A 253 18.65 62.85 80.09
C THR A 253 19.70 62.57 81.15
N GLN A 254 20.87 62.03 80.77
CA GLN A 254 21.99 61.82 81.69
C GLN A 254 22.59 63.13 82.20
N TYR A 255 22.67 64.17 81.36
CA TYR A 255 23.09 65.52 81.77
C TYR A 255 22.08 66.16 82.74
N LEU A 256 20.78 66.01 82.49
CA LEU A 256 19.72 66.47 83.38
C LEU A 256 19.73 65.71 84.71
N LEU A 257 19.97 64.40 84.68
CA LEU A 257 20.13 63.59 85.89
C LEU A 257 21.34 64.06 86.71
N LYS A 258 22.49 64.27 86.05
CA LYS A 258 23.65 64.90 86.71
C LYS A 258 23.28 66.27 87.27
N MET A 259 22.63 67.15 86.51
CA MET A 259 22.22 68.47 87.01
C MET A 259 21.28 68.35 88.22
N LYS A 260 20.39 67.37 88.25
CA LYS A 260 19.53 67.04 89.40
C LYS A 260 20.31 66.46 90.57
N ASP A 261 21.36 65.67 90.35
CA ASP A 261 22.26 65.20 91.41
C ASP A 261 23.07 66.37 92.01
N TRP A 262 23.39 67.40 91.21
CA TRP A 262 23.96 68.66 91.71
C TRP A 262 22.93 69.52 92.44
N SER A 263 21.66 69.52 92.01
CA SER A 263 20.56 70.08 92.80
C SER A 263 20.41 69.33 94.13
N SER A 264 20.51 68.00 94.14
CA SER A 264 20.44 67.17 95.35
C SER A 264 21.68 67.31 96.25
N ALA A 265 22.84 67.70 95.72
CA ALA A 265 24.05 68.02 96.48
C ALA A 265 24.14 69.50 96.94
N VAL A 266 23.23 70.35 96.47
CA VAL A 266 23.08 71.77 96.89
C VAL A 266 21.78 72.00 97.68
N THR A 267 20.96 70.96 97.85
CA THR A 267 19.79 70.95 98.74
C THR A 267 19.76 69.67 99.58
N GLU A 268 20.73 69.54 100.49
CA GLU A 268 20.52 68.89 101.79
C GLU A 268 20.34 69.99 102.82
N ASP A 269 19.17 70.63 102.78
CA ASP A 269 18.38 70.99 103.96
C ASP A 269 17.14 71.77 103.50
N ASP A 270 16.00 71.22 103.94
CA ASP A 270 14.73 71.87 104.21
C ASP A 270 13.92 72.58 103.11
N ALA A 271 12.61 72.30 103.24
CA ALA A 271 11.45 73.03 102.74
C ALA A 271 11.12 72.78 101.25
N ALA A 272 9.88 72.55 100.85
CA ALA A 272 8.56 72.74 101.47
C ALA A 272 7.59 71.80 100.72
N GLU A 273 6.41 71.43 101.19
CA GLU A 273 5.25 72.27 101.50
C GLU A 273 4.27 71.37 102.29
N ASP A 274 3.83 71.65 103.52
CA ASP A 274 3.25 72.88 104.09
C ASP A 274 2.08 73.36 103.21
N ASN A 275 0.83 73.30 103.63
CA ASN A 275 0.17 74.26 104.50
C ASN A 275 -1.23 73.66 104.77
N HIS A 276 -1.83 73.73 105.95
CA HIS A 276 -2.31 75.00 106.49
C HIS A 276 -2.76 74.78 107.94
N TRP A 277 -2.09 75.50 108.84
CA TRP A 277 -2.39 75.60 110.26
C TRP A 277 -3.73 76.29 110.53
N ASP A 278 -4.61 75.65 111.30
CA ASP A 278 -5.78 76.28 111.92
C ASP A 278 -5.34 76.91 113.25
N THR A 279 -4.75 78.11 113.20
CA THR A 279 -4.57 78.96 114.38
C THR A 279 -4.46 80.42 113.93
N ASP A 280 -5.57 81.17 113.94
CA ASP A 280 -5.67 82.52 114.51
C ASP A 280 -7.06 83.11 114.26
N VAL A 281 -7.78 83.49 115.32
CA VAL A 281 -8.36 84.85 115.44
C VAL A 281 -8.43 85.13 116.94
N LYS A 282 -7.37 85.77 117.44
CA LYS A 282 -7.48 86.75 118.52
C LYS A 282 -8.41 87.90 118.10
N SER A 283 -9.30 88.27 119.00
CA SER A 283 -9.74 89.66 119.13
C SER A 283 -9.98 89.95 120.61
N GLU A 284 -8.95 90.49 121.26
CA GLU A 284 -9.04 91.24 122.50
C GLU A 284 -9.66 92.61 122.21
N THR A 285 -10.75 92.99 122.87
CA THR A 285 -11.08 94.37 123.29
C THR A 285 -12.20 94.26 124.34
N GLU A 286 -11.87 94.29 125.64
CA GLU A 286 -11.93 95.47 126.52
C GLU A 286 -13.31 96.16 126.59
N ASN A 287 -13.86 96.11 127.81
CA ASN A 287 -14.73 97.10 128.47
C ASN A 287 -16.22 97.21 128.08
N GLY A 288 -17.06 96.71 129.00
CA GLY A 288 -18.17 97.45 129.63
C GLY A 288 -19.38 97.87 128.79
N GLU A 289 -20.48 97.10 128.86
CA GLU A 289 -21.79 97.57 129.33
C GLU A 289 -22.85 96.44 129.34
N HIS A 290 -23.80 96.57 130.26
CA HIS A 290 -24.77 95.57 130.70
C HIS A 290 -25.88 95.32 129.66
N LEU A 291 -25.94 94.10 129.08
CA LEU A 291 -27.03 93.68 128.17
C LEU A 291 -27.63 92.31 128.57
N ASP A 292 -28.96 92.29 128.59
CA ASP A 292 -29.89 91.34 129.21
C ASP A 292 -29.91 89.91 128.61
N ASP A 293 -30.13 88.91 129.47
CA ASP A 293 -29.97 87.46 129.20
C ASP A 293 -30.92 86.89 128.13
N GLN A 294 -31.96 87.63 127.74
CA GLN A 294 -32.93 87.27 126.70
C GLN A 294 -32.32 87.33 125.29
N GLN A 295 -31.50 88.35 124.99
CA GLN A 295 -30.90 88.57 123.67
C GLN A 295 -29.80 87.56 123.35
N LYS A 296 -29.11 87.06 124.38
CA LYS A 296 -28.06 86.02 124.26
C LYS A 296 -28.63 84.65 123.87
N ARG A 297 -29.88 84.34 124.27
CA ARG A 297 -30.57 83.08 123.90
C ARG A 297 -31.08 83.09 122.47
N THR A 298 -31.61 84.22 121.98
CA THR A 298 -32.06 84.38 120.59
C THR A 298 -30.91 84.38 119.60
N VAL A 299 -29.80 85.07 119.91
CA VAL A 299 -28.58 85.05 119.07
C VAL A 299 -28.00 83.63 118.98
N LYS A 300 -27.95 82.85 120.07
CA LYS A 300 -27.51 81.43 120.03
C LYS A 300 -28.41 80.57 119.13
N LYS A 301 -29.73 80.76 119.15
CA LYS A 301 -30.67 80.03 118.26
C LYS A 301 -30.50 80.42 116.79
N LEU A 302 -30.31 81.70 116.49
CA LEU A 302 -30.06 82.18 115.12
C LEU A 302 -28.71 81.72 114.57
N VAL A 303 -27.65 81.74 115.38
CA VAL A 303 -26.35 81.20 114.99
C VAL A 303 -26.43 79.69 114.74
N TYR A 304 -27.17 78.94 115.57
CA TYR A 304 -27.39 77.52 115.35
C TYR A 304 -28.20 77.26 114.07
N ALA A 305 -29.27 78.02 113.83
CA ALA A 305 -30.08 77.93 112.61
C ALA A 305 -29.27 78.30 111.36
N ALA A 306 -28.42 79.33 111.43
CA ALA A 306 -27.53 79.73 110.34
C ALA A 306 -26.44 78.67 110.07
N LYS A 307 -25.86 78.07 111.13
CA LYS A 307 -24.94 76.92 110.98
C LYS A 307 -25.64 75.72 110.36
N LEU A 308 -26.88 75.44 110.75
CA LEU A 308 -27.67 74.37 110.18
C LEU A 308 -28.05 74.66 108.72
N SER A 309 -28.43 75.89 108.38
CA SER A 309 -28.76 76.28 107.00
C SER A 309 -27.54 76.25 106.09
N ALA A 310 -26.37 76.67 106.59
CA ALA A 310 -25.11 76.55 105.85
C ALA A 310 -24.76 75.09 105.57
N ARG A 311 -24.84 74.20 106.58
CA ARG A 311 -24.62 72.76 106.41
C ARG A 311 -25.66 72.10 105.50
N LEU A 312 -26.92 72.51 105.57
CA LEU A 312 -27.96 72.02 104.65
C LEU A 312 -27.67 72.46 103.21
N LYS A 313 -27.22 73.70 102.99
CA LYS A 313 -26.88 74.20 101.66
C LYS A 313 -25.65 73.49 101.08
N THR A 314 -24.62 73.21 101.88
CA THR A 314 -23.45 72.42 101.41
C THR A 314 -23.86 70.98 101.09
N LEU A 315 -24.67 70.34 101.94
CA LEU A 315 -25.22 69.01 101.66
C LEU A 315 -26.11 69.01 100.40
N GLU A 316 -26.86 70.08 100.14
CA GLU A 316 -27.68 70.21 98.94
C GLU A 316 -26.86 70.41 97.66
N THR A 317 -25.76 71.18 97.73
CA THR A 317 -24.82 71.31 96.61
C THR A 317 -24.09 70.00 96.35
N GLU A 318 -23.62 69.31 97.39
CA GLU A 318 -23.00 67.98 97.29
C GLU A 318 -23.98 66.96 96.69
N ARG A 319 -25.25 66.98 97.13
CA ARG A 319 -26.31 66.14 96.55
C ARG A 319 -26.49 66.44 95.06
N GLY A 320 -26.51 67.71 94.66
CA GLY A 320 -26.59 68.12 93.27
C GLY A 320 -25.41 67.64 92.42
N GLU A 321 -24.18 67.78 92.93
CA GLU A 321 -22.97 67.28 92.28
C GLU A 321 -22.97 65.75 92.15
N MET A 322 -23.42 65.03 93.19
CA MET A 322 -23.56 63.58 93.16
C MET A 322 -24.62 63.13 92.14
N TYR A 323 -25.73 63.87 91.99
CA TYR A 323 -26.72 63.59 90.93
C TYR A 323 -26.15 63.81 89.53
N SER A 324 -25.35 64.86 89.31
CA SER A 324 -24.69 65.09 88.03
C SER A 324 -23.69 63.99 87.69
N LYS A 325 -22.82 63.62 88.65
CA LYS A 325 -21.88 62.50 88.49
C LYS A 325 -22.59 61.18 88.20
N LEU A 326 -23.65 60.87 88.95
CA LEU A 326 -24.46 59.66 88.73
C LEU A 326 -25.14 59.67 87.35
N SER A 327 -25.60 60.83 86.87
CA SER A 327 -26.15 60.98 85.53
C SER A 327 -25.08 60.71 84.46
N ASP A 328 -23.88 61.26 84.61
CA ASP A 328 -22.80 61.08 83.65
C ASP A 328 -22.27 59.63 83.65
N GLU A 329 -22.16 58.99 84.81
CA GLU A 329 -21.88 57.55 84.93
C GLU A 329 -22.96 56.69 84.26
N ASN A 330 -24.25 57.05 84.44
CA ASN A 330 -25.34 56.33 83.77
C ASN A 330 -25.30 56.49 82.25
N LYS A 331 -24.93 57.67 81.72
CA LYS A 331 -24.72 57.87 80.28
C LYS A 331 -23.55 57.02 79.77
N ALA A 332 -22.40 57.06 80.45
CA ALA A 332 -21.24 56.25 80.09
C ALA A 332 -21.56 54.75 80.12
N LYS A 333 -22.33 54.30 81.12
CA LYS A 333 -22.84 52.92 81.18
C LYS A 333 -23.72 52.59 79.97
N GLY A 334 -24.63 53.49 79.60
CA GLY A 334 -25.49 53.34 78.41
C GLY A 334 -24.68 53.18 77.12
N GLU A 335 -23.68 54.04 76.90
CA GLU A 335 -22.82 53.92 75.72
C GLU A 335 -21.97 52.64 75.73
N LEU A 336 -21.50 52.19 76.90
CA LEU A 336 -20.79 50.93 77.03
C LEU A 336 -21.70 49.73 76.72
N THR A 337 -22.96 49.77 77.15
CA THR A 337 -23.94 48.72 76.80
C THR A 337 -24.24 48.70 75.31
N GLU A 338 -24.41 49.86 74.67
CA GLU A 338 -24.62 49.93 73.22
C GLU A 338 -23.40 49.42 72.43
N ARG A 339 -22.18 49.77 72.85
CA ARG A 339 -20.95 49.21 72.27
C ARG A 339 -20.88 47.69 72.45
N MET A 340 -21.31 47.17 73.60
CA MET A 340 -21.34 45.74 73.87
C MET A 340 -22.35 45.01 72.97
N GLU A 341 -23.55 45.55 72.81
CA GLU A 341 -24.58 44.99 71.91
C GLU A 341 -24.12 45.04 70.44
N ASN A 342 -23.52 46.15 70.01
CA ASN A 342 -22.96 46.27 68.67
C ASN A 342 -21.85 45.22 68.43
N LEU A 343 -20.92 45.05 69.37
CA LEU A 343 -19.87 44.02 69.27
C LEU A 343 -20.46 42.60 69.24
N GLN A 344 -21.49 42.31 70.04
CA GLN A 344 -22.18 41.02 70.01
C GLN A 344 -22.86 40.76 68.66
N SER A 345 -23.50 41.77 68.06
CA SER A 345 -24.11 41.65 66.73
C SER A 345 -23.06 41.40 65.64
N GLN A 346 -21.91 42.07 65.71
CA GLN A 346 -20.78 41.84 64.81
C GLN A 346 -20.20 40.43 64.97
N GLN A 347 -20.07 39.95 66.22
CA GLN A 347 -19.63 38.58 66.50
C GLN A 347 -20.58 37.56 65.87
N ALA A 348 -21.89 37.72 66.03
CA ALA A 348 -22.88 36.82 65.44
C ALA A 348 -22.85 36.86 63.89
N SER A 349 -22.70 38.06 63.30
CA SER A 349 -22.54 38.23 61.85
C SER A 349 -21.30 37.49 61.34
N LEU A 350 -20.14 37.70 61.97
CA LEU A 350 -18.89 37.04 61.59
C LEU A 350 -18.97 35.53 61.78
N GLN A 351 -19.63 35.04 62.82
CA GLN A 351 -19.87 33.60 63.01
C GLN A 351 -20.70 33.01 61.88
N SER A 352 -21.80 33.67 61.48
CA SER A 352 -22.63 33.20 60.37
C SER A 352 -21.89 33.24 59.02
N GLU A 353 -21.05 34.24 58.81
CA GLU A 353 -20.22 34.32 57.61
C GLU A 353 -19.13 33.23 57.60
N ASN A 354 -18.52 32.95 58.76
CA ASN A 354 -17.56 31.86 58.88
C ASN A 354 -18.19 30.49 58.61
N GLU A 355 -19.39 30.22 59.15
CA GLU A 355 -20.15 29.01 58.84
C GLU A 355 -20.48 28.89 57.34
N ARG A 356 -20.84 30.01 56.68
CA ARG A 356 -21.07 30.04 55.23
C ARG A 356 -19.80 29.68 54.46
N LEU A 357 -18.66 30.28 54.81
CA LEU A 357 -17.38 30.02 54.15
C LEU A 357 -16.91 28.57 54.40
N GLU A 358 -17.08 28.03 55.59
CA GLU A 358 -16.79 26.62 55.89
C GLU A 358 -17.60 25.67 55.00
N ASN A 359 -18.90 25.95 54.81
CA ASN A 359 -19.75 25.18 53.91
C ASN A 359 -19.29 25.27 52.44
N GLU A 360 -18.87 26.46 51.98
CA GLU A 360 -18.31 26.65 50.64
C GLU A 360 -16.99 25.89 50.45
N VAL A 361 -16.10 25.90 51.46
CA VAL A 361 -14.85 25.13 51.46
C VAL A 361 -15.14 23.63 51.39
N GLN A 362 -16.08 23.12 52.19
CA GLN A 362 -16.48 21.71 52.13
C GLN A 362 -17.05 21.33 50.77
N LYS A 363 -17.89 22.18 50.17
CA LYS A 363 -18.44 21.96 48.83
C LYS A 363 -17.34 21.94 47.76
N LEU A 364 -16.36 22.84 47.85
CA LEU A 364 -15.21 22.86 46.94
C LEU A 364 -14.31 21.63 47.14
N GLN A 365 -14.09 21.18 48.37
CA GLN A 365 -13.36 19.95 48.67
C GLN A 365 -14.07 18.72 48.10
N GLN A 366 -15.41 18.62 48.21
CA GLN A 366 -16.18 17.55 47.59
C GLN A 366 -16.10 17.59 46.06
N LYS A 367 -16.21 18.78 45.46
CA LYS A 367 -16.09 18.96 44.01
C LYS A 367 -14.70 18.54 43.51
N LEU A 368 -13.66 18.91 44.24
CA LEU A 368 -12.29 18.49 43.95
C LEU A 368 -12.16 16.96 43.99
N LYS A 369 -12.68 16.31 45.04
CA LYS A 369 -12.64 14.85 45.19
C LYS A 369 -13.32 14.13 44.02
N VAL A 370 -14.55 14.52 43.67
CA VAL A 370 -15.29 13.92 42.54
C VAL A 370 -14.54 14.14 41.22
N MET A 371 -13.98 15.33 41.03
CA MET A 371 -13.23 15.64 39.83
C MET A 371 -11.95 14.79 39.73
N THR A 372 -11.22 14.61 40.83
CA THR A 372 -10.03 13.74 40.89
C THR A 372 -10.38 12.27 40.59
N GLU A 373 -11.46 11.74 41.19
CA GLU A 373 -11.91 10.37 40.94
C GLU A 373 -12.31 10.15 39.48
N LEU A 374 -13.00 11.11 38.87
CA LEU A 374 -13.38 11.06 37.46
C LEU A 374 -12.16 11.09 36.53
N TYR A 375 -11.14 11.89 36.85
CA TYR A 375 -9.88 11.88 36.09
C TYR A 375 -9.16 10.53 36.21
N GLN A 376 -9.04 9.97 37.41
CA GLN A 376 -8.44 8.64 37.62
C GLN A 376 -9.20 7.53 36.89
N GLU A 377 -10.53 7.57 36.91
CA GLU A 377 -11.36 6.59 36.19
C GLU A 377 -11.17 6.69 34.67
N ASN A 378 -11.12 7.92 34.14
CA ASN A 378 -10.86 8.17 32.72
C ASN A 378 -9.46 7.69 32.31
N GLU A 379 -8.43 7.97 33.11
CA GLU A 379 -7.08 7.46 32.88
C GLU A 379 -7.08 5.93 32.85
N MET A 380 -7.72 5.27 33.82
CA MET A 380 -7.82 3.81 33.87
C MET A 380 -8.61 3.25 32.67
N LYS A 381 -9.67 3.93 32.22
CA LYS A 381 -10.44 3.54 31.04
C LYS A 381 -9.60 3.64 29.77
N LEU A 382 -8.85 4.73 29.60
CA LEU A 382 -7.93 4.93 28.48
C LEU A 382 -6.82 3.87 28.48
N HIS A 383 -6.23 3.57 29.65
CA HIS A 383 -5.21 2.53 29.77
C HIS A 383 -5.76 1.16 29.36
N ARG A 384 -6.97 0.78 29.83
CA ARG A 384 -7.62 -0.47 29.44
C ARG A 384 -7.87 -0.54 27.93
N GLN A 385 -8.38 0.55 27.33
CA GLN A 385 -8.62 0.63 25.89
C GLN A 385 -7.33 0.51 25.09
N LEU A 386 -6.26 1.18 25.52
CA LEU A 386 -4.94 1.11 24.91
C LEU A 386 -4.40 -0.33 24.93
N THR A 387 -4.49 -1.02 26.07
CA THR A 387 -4.03 -2.41 26.17
C THR A 387 -4.83 -3.37 25.29
N VAL A 388 -6.15 -3.17 25.15
CA VAL A 388 -6.97 -3.99 24.24
C VAL A 388 -6.58 -3.72 22.79
N ALA A 389 -6.47 -2.45 22.39
CA ALA A 389 -6.06 -2.07 21.03
C ALA A 389 -4.65 -2.60 20.69
N GLU A 390 -3.72 -2.59 21.64
CA GLU A 390 -2.37 -3.14 21.44
C GLU A 390 -2.37 -4.66 21.23
N ARG A 391 -3.19 -5.41 21.99
CA ARG A 391 -3.36 -6.85 21.77
C ARG A 391 -3.98 -7.16 20.41
N GLU A 392 -4.99 -6.39 20.00
CA GLU A 392 -5.60 -6.55 18.67
C GLU A 392 -4.61 -6.23 17.55
N ARG A 393 -3.77 -5.21 17.72
CA ARG A 393 -2.69 -4.86 16.79
C ARG A 393 -1.71 -6.02 16.66
N LEU A 394 -1.25 -6.59 17.79
CA LEU A 394 -0.34 -7.73 17.81
C LEU A 394 -0.97 -8.97 17.15
N GLN A 395 -2.25 -9.25 17.40
CA GLN A 395 -2.94 -10.38 16.77
C GLN A 395 -3.04 -10.21 15.25
N LYS A 396 -3.27 -8.98 14.77
CA LYS A 396 -3.27 -8.68 13.32
C LYS A 396 -1.88 -8.80 12.73
N GLU A 397 -0.85 -8.31 13.42
CA GLU A 397 0.55 -8.43 13.03
C GLU A 397 0.99 -9.90 12.92
N GLU A 398 0.60 -10.76 13.86
CA GLU A 398 0.87 -12.21 13.79
C GLU A 398 0.18 -12.87 12.59
N LYS A 399 -1.07 -12.49 12.30
CA LYS A 399 -1.79 -13.00 11.11
C LYS A 399 -1.12 -12.53 9.81
N LEU A 400 -0.65 -11.29 9.76
CA LEU A 400 0.09 -10.77 8.61
C LEU A 400 1.42 -11.50 8.42
N SER A 401 2.18 -11.72 9.50
CA SER A 401 3.43 -12.50 9.46
C SER A 401 3.21 -13.91 8.91
N LYS A 402 2.12 -14.59 9.28
CA LYS A 402 1.77 -15.91 8.72
C LYS A 402 1.44 -15.86 7.22
N VAL A 403 0.86 -14.76 6.74
CA VAL A 403 0.60 -14.57 5.31
C VAL A 403 1.89 -14.26 4.56
N ASP A 404 2.76 -13.42 5.12
CA ASP A 404 4.07 -13.09 4.55
C ASP A 404 4.96 -14.34 4.41
N GLU A 405 4.96 -15.22 5.41
CA GLU A 405 5.63 -16.51 5.31
C GLU A 405 5.11 -17.32 4.12
N LYS A 406 3.78 -17.43 3.93
CA LYS A 406 3.20 -18.14 2.79
C LYS A 406 3.57 -17.51 1.45
N ILE A 407 3.60 -16.18 1.38
CA ILE A 407 4.03 -15.46 0.18
C ILE A 407 5.49 -15.78 -0.13
N ASN A 408 6.36 -15.80 0.88
CA ASN A 408 7.77 -16.15 0.71
C ASN A 408 7.93 -17.60 0.23
N HIS A 409 7.22 -18.56 0.81
CA HIS A 409 7.24 -19.95 0.35
C HIS A 409 6.77 -20.07 -1.10
N ALA A 410 5.67 -19.41 -1.47
CA ALA A 410 5.18 -19.40 -2.85
C ALA A 410 6.18 -18.72 -3.82
N ALA A 411 6.86 -17.66 -3.38
CA ALA A 411 7.89 -16.98 -4.17
C ALA A 411 9.13 -17.87 -4.38
N GLU A 412 9.54 -18.63 -3.37
CA GLU A 412 10.63 -19.61 -3.45
C GLU A 412 10.28 -20.75 -4.42
N GLU A 413 9.06 -21.31 -4.32
CA GLU A 413 8.57 -22.32 -5.27
C GLU A 413 8.58 -21.78 -6.70
N LEU A 414 8.04 -20.60 -6.93
CA LEU A 414 8.04 -19.94 -8.24
C LEU A 414 9.46 -19.70 -8.76
N ASN A 415 10.41 -19.31 -7.89
CA ASN A 415 11.80 -19.18 -8.28
C ASN A 415 12.44 -20.53 -8.67
N SER A 416 12.06 -21.62 -8.00
CA SER A 416 12.49 -22.98 -8.38
C SER A 416 11.97 -23.40 -9.75
N TYR A 417 10.72 -23.06 -10.09
CA TYR A 417 10.14 -23.31 -11.42
C TYR A 417 10.85 -22.47 -12.48
N ARG A 418 11.13 -21.20 -12.19
CA ARG A 418 11.91 -20.32 -13.08
C ARG A 418 13.31 -20.87 -13.34
N GLN A 419 13.97 -21.42 -12.32
CA GLN A 419 15.29 -22.03 -12.51
C GLN A 419 15.21 -23.25 -13.42
N ARG A 420 14.24 -24.16 -13.19
CA ARG A 420 14.03 -25.32 -14.05
C ARG A 420 13.71 -24.95 -15.49
N ALA A 421 12.92 -23.89 -15.71
CA ALA A 421 12.65 -23.38 -17.05
C ALA A 421 13.94 -22.89 -17.73
N ARG A 422 14.78 -22.11 -17.03
CA ARG A 422 16.08 -21.68 -17.54
C ARG A 422 17.00 -22.86 -17.88
N ASP A 423 17.09 -23.85 -17.01
CA ASP A 423 17.94 -25.03 -17.24
C ASP A 423 17.51 -25.78 -18.52
N LEU A 424 16.19 -25.95 -18.73
CA LEU A 424 15.63 -26.57 -19.94
C LEU A 424 15.85 -25.71 -21.20
N GLU A 425 15.72 -24.38 -21.10
CA GLU A 425 16.04 -23.46 -22.19
C GLU A 425 17.51 -23.58 -22.59
N GLU A 426 18.43 -23.65 -21.63
CA GLU A 426 19.85 -23.84 -21.92
C GLU A 426 20.15 -25.19 -22.57
N GLU A 427 19.48 -26.27 -22.15
CA GLU A 427 19.59 -27.59 -22.79
C GLU A 427 19.12 -27.55 -24.24
N LEU A 428 17.95 -26.95 -24.48
CA LEU A 428 17.43 -26.76 -25.83
C LEU A 428 18.41 -25.96 -26.69
N GLU A 429 18.96 -24.86 -26.16
CA GLU A 429 19.93 -24.04 -26.88
C GLU A 429 21.22 -24.83 -27.18
N ARG A 430 21.70 -25.67 -26.26
CA ARG A 430 22.83 -26.58 -26.51
C ARG A 430 22.52 -27.55 -27.66
N THR A 431 21.31 -28.12 -27.72
CA THR A 431 20.93 -29.02 -28.82
C THR A 431 20.83 -28.30 -30.16
N ILE A 432 20.26 -27.10 -30.19
CA ILE A 432 20.17 -26.27 -31.40
C ILE A 432 21.58 -25.96 -31.92
N ARG A 433 22.49 -25.49 -31.05
CA ARG A 433 23.88 -25.22 -31.42
C ARG A 433 24.58 -26.47 -31.94
N SER A 434 24.32 -27.64 -31.34
CA SER A 434 24.85 -28.92 -31.81
C SER A 434 24.40 -29.25 -33.24
N TYR A 435 23.10 -29.15 -33.53
CA TYR A 435 22.57 -29.39 -34.88
C TYR A 435 23.08 -28.38 -35.90
N GLN A 436 23.18 -27.10 -35.54
CA GLN A 436 23.79 -26.08 -36.39
C GLN A 436 25.25 -26.43 -36.73
N ASN A 437 26.03 -26.90 -35.76
CA ASN A 437 27.39 -27.37 -36.00
C ASN A 437 27.43 -28.61 -36.92
N GLN A 438 26.48 -29.52 -36.80
CA GLN A 438 26.37 -30.68 -37.69
C GLN A 438 26.02 -30.27 -39.13
N ILE A 439 25.05 -29.37 -39.31
CA ILE A 439 24.66 -28.82 -40.61
C ILE A 439 25.86 -28.15 -41.27
N THR A 440 26.53 -27.23 -40.57
CA THR A 440 27.71 -26.53 -41.11
C THR A 440 28.86 -27.49 -41.42
N SER A 441 29.05 -28.57 -40.65
CA SER A 441 30.03 -29.62 -40.97
C SER A 441 29.67 -30.37 -42.25
N LEU A 442 28.40 -30.72 -42.44
CA LEU A 442 27.92 -31.41 -43.65
C LEU A 442 28.00 -30.49 -44.88
N GLU A 443 27.64 -29.22 -44.73
CA GLU A 443 27.77 -28.21 -45.79
C GLU A 443 29.22 -28.06 -46.23
N LYS A 444 30.18 -28.01 -45.29
CA LYS A 444 31.62 -27.99 -45.61
C LYS A 444 32.05 -29.25 -46.36
N LYS A 445 31.66 -30.44 -45.89
CA LYS A 445 31.98 -31.70 -46.59
C LYS A 445 31.39 -31.78 -48.00
N ALA A 446 30.16 -31.30 -48.18
CA ALA A 446 29.53 -31.22 -49.49
C ALA A 446 30.30 -30.26 -50.42
N HIS A 447 30.73 -29.11 -49.89
CA HIS A 447 31.57 -28.16 -50.63
C HIS A 447 32.93 -28.76 -51.03
N ASP A 448 33.62 -29.43 -50.10
CA ASP A 448 34.91 -30.08 -50.37
C ASP A 448 34.78 -31.22 -51.41
N ASN A 449 33.70 -32.02 -51.32
CA ASN A 449 33.40 -33.05 -52.31
C ASN A 449 33.14 -32.44 -53.69
N TRP A 450 32.34 -31.38 -53.76
CA TRP A 450 32.10 -30.65 -55.00
C TRP A 450 33.41 -30.11 -55.63
N LEU A 451 34.30 -29.53 -54.82
CA LEU A 451 35.61 -29.07 -55.27
C LEU A 451 36.48 -30.23 -55.81
N THR A 452 36.46 -31.37 -55.12
CA THR A 452 37.20 -32.58 -55.51
C THR A 452 36.67 -33.17 -56.81
N ALA A 453 35.35 -33.28 -56.97
CA ALA A 453 34.70 -33.72 -58.19
C ALA A 453 35.08 -32.80 -59.36
N ARG A 454 35.04 -31.48 -59.15
CA ARG A 454 35.45 -30.51 -60.18
C ARG A 454 36.93 -30.62 -60.53
N ALA A 455 37.80 -30.89 -59.57
CA ALA A 455 39.21 -31.17 -59.85
C ALA A 455 39.40 -32.44 -60.69
N SER A 456 38.70 -33.53 -60.35
CA SER A 456 38.76 -34.78 -61.11
C SER A 456 38.25 -34.64 -62.55
N GLU A 457 37.21 -33.82 -62.75
CA GLU A 457 36.67 -33.53 -64.09
C GLU A 457 37.70 -32.79 -64.96
N ARG A 458 38.41 -31.80 -64.39
CA ARG A 458 39.52 -31.12 -65.09
C ARG A 458 40.65 -32.10 -65.43
N HIS A 459 40.99 -33.02 -64.54
CA HIS A 459 42.00 -34.05 -64.82
C HIS A 459 41.56 -34.97 -65.97
N LEU A 460 40.30 -35.39 -65.98
CA LEU A 460 39.74 -36.22 -67.04
C LEU A 460 39.74 -35.48 -68.39
N ASP A 461 39.42 -34.19 -68.41
CA ASP A 461 39.51 -33.38 -69.62
C ASP A 461 40.95 -33.23 -70.14
N ASN A 462 41.94 -33.10 -69.24
CA ASN A 462 43.35 -33.11 -69.64
C ASN A 462 43.76 -34.46 -70.25
N ILE A 463 43.36 -35.58 -69.62
CA ILE A 463 43.62 -36.93 -70.16
C ILE A 463 42.93 -37.11 -71.52
N LYS A 464 41.71 -36.61 -71.71
CA LYS A 464 41.02 -36.64 -73.01
C LYS A 464 41.78 -35.88 -74.09
N LYS A 465 42.32 -34.70 -73.76
CA LYS A 465 43.16 -33.91 -74.67
C LYS A 465 44.46 -34.65 -75.02
N GLU A 466 45.13 -35.24 -74.04
CA GLU A 466 46.33 -36.06 -74.25
C GLU A 466 46.02 -37.31 -75.10
N ASN A 467 44.89 -37.98 -74.86
CA ASN A 467 44.46 -39.14 -75.64
C ASN A 467 44.17 -38.75 -77.09
N ALA A 468 43.48 -37.63 -77.31
CA ALA A 468 43.23 -37.10 -78.65
C ALA A 468 44.54 -36.77 -79.38
N GLN A 469 45.50 -36.14 -78.69
CA GLN A 469 46.84 -35.87 -79.24
C GLN A 469 47.58 -37.17 -79.59
N ASN A 470 47.54 -38.18 -78.71
CA ASN A 470 48.18 -39.47 -78.97
C ASN A 470 47.55 -40.21 -80.15
N ARG A 471 46.22 -40.14 -80.31
CA ARG A 471 45.54 -40.68 -81.50
C ARG A 471 45.98 -39.96 -82.77
N GLN A 472 46.08 -38.64 -82.74
CA GLN A 472 46.60 -37.88 -83.88
C GLN A 472 48.04 -38.31 -84.20
N ASN A 473 48.91 -38.36 -83.21
CA ASN A 473 50.31 -38.81 -83.38
C ASN A 473 50.39 -40.25 -83.94
N LEU A 474 49.48 -41.14 -83.52
CA LEU A 474 49.37 -42.51 -84.05
C LEU A 474 48.99 -42.47 -85.53
N THR A 475 47.95 -41.72 -85.91
CA THR A 475 47.55 -41.59 -87.33
C THR A 475 48.63 -40.93 -88.18
N GLU A 476 49.39 -39.98 -87.64
CA GLU A 476 50.56 -39.40 -88.32
C GLU A 476 51.69 -40.42 -88.50
N ALA A 477 51.91 -41.30 -87.51
CA ALA A 477 52.89 -42.38 -87.61
C ALA A 477 52.46 -43.48 -88.58
N GLU A 478 51.17 -43.86 -88.58
CA GLU A 478 50.57 -44.77 -89.56
C GLU A 478 50.71 -44.20 -90.98
N PHE A 479 50.38 -42.92 -91.20
CA PHE A 479 50.58 -42.28 -92.49
C PHE A 479 52.06 -42.26 -92.93
N LYS A 480 53.00 -42.05 -91.99
CA LYS A 480 54.44 -42.14 -92.27
C LYS A 480 54.87 -43.57 -92.63
N LEU A 481 54.29 -44.60 -91.98
CA LEU A 481 54.54 -46.00 -92.33
C LEU A 481 53.98 -46.35 -93.71
N ASP A 482 52.74 -45.94 -94.02
CA ASP A 482 52.15 -46.11 -95.36
C ASP A 482 52.96 -45.42 -96.45
N LEU A 483 53.54 -44.23 -96.16
CA LEU A 483 54.43 -43.53 -97.09
C LEU A 483 55.75 -44.31 -97.32
N LEU A 484 56.25 -45.00 -96.30
CA LEU A 484 57.41 -45.89 -96.41
C LEU A 484 57.07 -47.21 -97.11
N GLU A 485 55.85 -47.75 -96.92
CA GLU A 485 55.36 -48.94 -97.63
C GLU A 485 55.17 -48.66 -99.14
N LYS A 486 54.90 -47.41 -99.52
CA LYS A 486 54.80 -46.97 -100.92
C LYS A 486 56.13 -46.51 -101.53
N ASP A 487 57.27 -46.75 -100.88
CA ASP A 487 58.58 -46.59 -101.50
C ASP A 487 58.77 -47.65 -102.61
N PRO A 488 58.96 -47.28 -103.89
CA PRO A 488 59.11 -48.22 -105.01
C PRO A 488 60.31 -49.18 -104.92
N TYR A 489 61.12 -49.11 -103.87
CA TYR A 489 62.25 -50.01 -103.58
C TYR A 489 62.12 -50.78 -102.26
N ALA A 490 60.97 -50.77 -101.60
CA ALA A 490 60.72 -51.66 -100.45
C ALA A 490 60.59 -53.12 -100.94
N LEU A 491 61.57 -53.96 -100.58
CA LEU A 491 61.57 -55.40 -100.85
C LEU A 491 60.28 -56.05 -100.32
N ASP A 492 59.59 -56.74 -101.21
CA ASP A 492 58.45 -57.62 -100.94
C ASP A 492 58.95 -58.81 -100.07
N VAL A 493 58.96 -58.62 -98.76
CA VAL A 493 59.25 -59.67 -97.80
C VAL A 493 57.92 -60.30 -97.38
N PRO A 494 57.72 -61.62 -97.59
CA PRO A 494 56.53 -62.28 -97.11
C PRO A 494 56.39 -62.09 -95.60
N VAL A 495 55.23 -61.62 -95.15
CA VAL A 495 54.82 -61.63 -93.74
C VAL A 495 54.86 -63.08 -93.26
N ARG A 496 55.99 -63.49 -92.70
CA ARG A 496 56.05 -64.67 -91.85
C ARG A 496 55.21 -64.35 -90.60
N PRO A 497 54.32 -65.26 -90.17
CA PRO A 497 53.66 -65.11 -88.89
C PRO A 497 54.74 -65.08 -87.82
N PHE A 498 54.76 -64.03 -87.01
CA PHE A 498 55.68 -63.97 -85.87
C PHE A 498 55.43 -65.18 -84.98
N GLY A 499 56.41 -66.07 -85.00
CA GLY A 499 56.51 -67.24 -84.17
C GLY A 499 56.43 -66.82 -82.71
N ARG A 500 55.49 -67.45 -82.03
CA ARG A 500 55.47 -67.65 -80.59
C ARG A 500 56.78 -68.31 -80.18
N GLU A 501 57.77 -67.52 -79.77
CA GLU A 501 58.94 -67.99 -79.02
C GLU A 501 59.11 -67.14 -77.75
N HIS A 502 58.76 -67.78 -76.63
CA HIS A 502 59.28 -67.61 -75.28
C HIS A 502 59.88 -66.25 -74.88
N SER A 503 59.07 -65.45 -74.18
CA SER A 503 59.59 -64.43 -73.26
C SER A 503 60.16 -65.12 -71.99
N PRO A 504 61.39 -64.80 -71.56
CA PRO A 504 62.04 -65.39 -70.38
C PRO A 504 61.62 -64.69 -69.07
N TYR A 505 60.30 -64.57 -68.85
CA TYR A 505 59.71 -64.24 -67.55
C TYR A 505 58.59 -65.25 -67.26
N GLY A 506 58.87 -66.18 -66.36
CA GLY A 506 57.84 -67.08 -65.81
C GLY A 506 56.79 -66.30 -64.99
N PRO A 507 55.59 -66.86 -64.78
CA PRO A 507 54.56 -66.20 -64.01
C PRO A 507 54.91 -66.31 -62.51
N SER A 508 55.33 -65.19 -61.93
CA SER A 508 55.57 -65.04 -60.49
C SER A 508 55.22 -63.58 -60.09
N PRO A 509 54.91 -63.29 -58.81
CA PRO A 509 53.58 -63.45 -58.21
C PRO A 509 53.06 -62.11 -57.62
N MET A 510 51.78 -62.08 -57.24
CA MET A 510 51.20 -61.12 -56.26
C MET A 510 51.10 -59.63 -56.66
N GLY A 511 49.86 -59.16 -56.81
CA GLY A 511 49.54 -57.73 -56.94
C GLY A 511 48.02 -57.51 -56.98
N ARG A 512 47.34 -57.91 -55.92
CA ARG A 512 45.89 -57.76 -55.70
C ARG A 512 45.54 -56.27 -55.49
N PRO A 513 44.53 -55.72 -56.18
CA PRO A 513 43.54 -54.89 -55.51
C PRO A 513 42.28 -55.76 -55.37
N SER A 514 41.82 -55.89 -54.14
CA SER A 514 40.63 -56.65 -53.75
C SER A 514 39.41 -56.22 -54.57
N SER A 515 38.92 -57.10 -55.44
CA SER A 515 37.55 -57.08 -55.93
C SER A 515 36.68 -57.80 -54.91
N GLU A 516 35.99 -57.03 -54.09
CA GLU A 516 34.81 -57.49 -53.35
C GLU A 516 33.85 -56.31 -53.22
N THR A 517 33.17 -55.94 -54.30
CA THR A 517 31.84 -55.34 -54.17
C THR A 517 31.03 -55.57 -55.44
N ARG A 518 30.18 -56.58 -55.35
CA ARG A 518 29.06 -56.86 -56.23
C ARG A 518 28.08 -55.67 -56.17
N ALA A 519 27.44 -55.41 -57.30
CA ALA A 519 26.27 -54.55 -57.40
C ALA A 519 25.12 -55.01 -56.49
N PHE A 520 24.18 -54.07 -56.30
CA PHE A 520 22.87 -54.16 -55.63
C PHE A 520 22.89 -53.99 -54.10
N LEU A 521 22.34 -52.88 -53.61
CA LEU A 521 20.98 -52.80 -53.05
C LEU A 521 20.69 -51.36 -52.57
N SER A 522 19.42 -50.98 -52.69
CA SER A 522 18.76 -49.76 -52.20
C SER A 522 19.11 -49.40 -50.74
N PRO A 523 18.94 -48.14 -50.31
CA PRO A 523 19.19 -47.77 -48.91
C PRO A 523 18.20 -48.51 -47.99
N PRO A 524 18.65 -49.08 -46.86
CA PRO A 524 17.78 -49.85 -45.98
C PRO A 524 16.84 -48.94 -45.20
N THR A 525 15.56 -49.30 -45.21
CA THR A 525 14.62 -49.05 -44.12
C THR A 525 15.15 -49.66 -42.83
N LEU A 526 15.47 -48.85 -41.83
CA LEU A 526 15.58 -49.30 -40.44
C LEU A 526 14.39 -48.78 -39.64
N LEU A 527 13.39 -49.65 -39.58
CA LEU A 527 12.53 -49.78 -38.41
C LEU A 527 13.32 -50.60 -37.38
N GLU A 528 13.80 -49.98 -36.31
CA GLU A 528 14.10 -50.67 -35.05
C GLU A 528 13.78 -49.68 -33.92
N GLY A 529 12.94 -50.15 -32.99
CA GLY A 529 12.37 -49.36 -31.89
C GLY A 529 13.37 -49.00 -30.78
N PRO A 530 12.86 -48.43 -29.67
CA PRO A 530 13.66 -47.68 -28.71
C PRO A 530 14.38 -48.60 -27.72
N LEU A 531 15.69 -48.42 -27.57
CA LEU A 531 16.44 -48.96 -26.44
C LEU A 531 17.02 -47.82 -25.59
N ARG A 532 16.46 -47.72 -24.38
CA ARG A 532 17.00 -46.97 -23.24
C ARG A 532 18.44 -47.37 -22.98
N LEU A 533 19.35 -46.39 -22.90
CA LEU A 533 20.54 -46.47 -22.03
C LEU A 533 20.90 -45.07 -21.50
N SER A 534 21.00 -44.98 -20.18
CA SER A 534 21.45 -43.82 -19.40
C SER A 534 22.91 -43.45 -19.69
N PRO A 535 23.34 -42.19 -19.48
CA PRO A 535 24.74 -41.83 -19.63
C PRO A 535 25.55 -42.23 -18.39
N MET A 536 26.56 -43.09 -18.59
CA MET A 536 27.71 -43.20 -17.69
C MET A 536 28.74 -42.11 -18.02
N LEU A 537 29.27 -41.50 -16.97
CA LEU A 537 30.34 -40.50 -16.95
C LEU A 537 31.67 -41.06 -17.49
N PRO A 538 32.53 -40.24 -18.14
CA PRO A 538 33.92 -40.60 -18.37
C PRO A 538 34.77 -40.36 -17.11
N GLY A 539 35.47 -41.40 -16.69
CA GLY A 539 36.39 -41.37 -15.54
C GLY A 539 37.71 -40.64 -15.82
N GLY A 540 38.30 -40.13 -14.73
CA GLY A 540 39.70 -39.73 -14.65
C GLY A 540 40.26 -40.24 -13.33
N GLY A 541 41.18 -41.21 -13.40
CA GLY A 541 41.82 -41.81 -12.24
C GLY A 541 43.12 -41.10 -11.82
N GLY A 542 43.34 -41.06 -10.51
CA GLY A 542 44.64 -41.29 -9.87
C GLY A 542 45.58 -40.09 -9.65
N GLY A 543 45.83 -39.76 -8.37
CA GLY A 543 46.97 -38.92 -8.01
C GLY A 543 47.05 -38.45 -6.54
N ARG A 544 47.76 -39.23 -5.71
CA ARG A 544 48.60 -38.91 -4.54
C ARG A 544 48.37 -37.58 -3.77
N GLY A 545 48.19 -37.70 -2.44
CA GLY A 545 47.98 -36.57 -1.54
C GLY A 545 49.22 -35.77 -1.11
N SER A 546 48.98 -34.72 -0.31
CA SER A 546 49.83 -34.23 0.79
C SER A 546 49.25 -32.99 1.48
N ARG A 547 49.33 -33.01 2.82
CA ARG A 547 49.43 -31.89 3.80
C ARG A 547 48.17 -31.09 4.17
N GLY A 548 47.79 -31.18 5.45
CA GLY A 548 46.95 -30.20 6.20
C GLY A 548 47.72 -28.90 6.54
N PRO A 549 47.38 -28.10 7.58
CA PRO A 549 46.52 -28.39 8.75
C PRO A 549 45.61 -27.22 9.27
N THR A 550 45.00 -27.44 10.47
CA THR A 550 44.49 -26.50 11.51
C THR A 550 43.15 -25.77 11.26
N SER A 551 42.18 -25.66 12.19
CA SER A 551 42.12 -25.65 13.68
C SER A 551 40.80 -26.29 14.19
N MET A 552 40.78 -27.18 15.17
CA MET A 552 40.68 -26.94 16.64
C MET A 552 39.61 -25.92 17.08
N HIS A 553 38.47 -26.43 17.58
CA HIS A 553 37.98 -26.11 18.93
C HIS A 553 36.96 -27.17 19.39
N GLU A 554 37.38 -27.96 20.39
CA GLU A 554 36.52 -28.66 21.35
C GLU A 554 36.03 -27.67 22.41
N THR A 555 34.75 -27.78 22.78
CA THR A 555 34.18 -27.69 24.15
C THR A 555 32.66 -27.84 23.95
N GLY A 556 31.88 -28.70 24.61
CA GLY A 556 32.04 -29.49 25.82
C GLY A 556 30.64 -29.55 26.44
N ASN A 557 30.03 -30.75 26.47
CA ASN A 557 29.44 -31.41 27.64
C ASN A 557 28.56 -30.53 28.60
N GLU A 558 27.34 -30.88 29.07
CA GLU A 558 26.73 -32.16 29.49
C GLU A 558 25.22 -31.98 29.79
N ARG A 559 24.55 -33.12 30.03
CA ARG A 559 23.41 -33.34 30.97
C ARG A 559 22.02 -33.15 30.35
N GLY A 560 21.29 -34.21 29.99
CA GLY A 560 20.65 -35.23 30.86
C GLY A 560 19.12 -35.05 30.65
N GLU A 561 18.26 -36.03 30.38
CA GLU A 561 18.15 -37.41 30.84
C GLU A 561 17.14 -38.19 29.97
N LEU A 562 17.41 -39.51 29.85
CA LEU A 562 16.49 -40.66 29.92
C LEU A 562 15.39 -40.89 28.85
N ASN A 563 15.64 -41.95 28.06
CA ASN A 563 14.83 -43.17 27.83
C ASN A 563 13.39 -43.04 27.29
N SER A 564 12.85 -43.94 26.48
CA SER A 564 13.27 -45.13 25.71
C SER A 564 12.01 -45.59 24.95
N ASP A 565 12.15 -46.62 24.12
CA ASP A 565 11.11 -47.45 23.49
C ASP A 565 10.52 -46.93 22.17
N ARG A 566 10.44 -47.69 21.07
CA ARG A 566 10.82 -49.07 20.74
C ARG A 566 10.51 -49.23 19.25
N LEU A 567 11.47 -49.77 18.48
CA LEU A 567 11.33 -50.63 17.29
C LEU A 567 10.06 -50.41 16.41
N THR A 568 10.14 -50.15 15.11
CA THR A 568 10.61 -51.13 14.11
C THR A 568 10.73 -50.43 12.73
N ASP A 569 11.88 -50.57 12.08
CA ASP A 569 12.02 -50.55 10.62
C ASP A 569 12.20 -52.01 10.17
N PRO A 570 11.56 -52.44 9.07
CA PRO A 570 12.35 -53.16 8.08
C PRO A 570 12.01 -52.78 6.64
N HIS A 571 13.03 -52.28 5.95
CA HIS A 571 13.40 -52.59 4.56
C HIS A 571 12.46 -52.19 3.39
N ARG A 572 12.95 -51.18 2.65
CA ARG A 572 12.64 -50.66 1.29
C ARG A 572 12.98 -51.67 0.15
N PRO A 573 12.58 -51.50 -1.16
CA PRO A 573 11.46 -50.83 -1.87
C PRO A 573 10.65 -51.79 -2.82
N PRO A 574 9.70 -51.28 -3.66
CA PRO A 574 10.05 -51.06 -5.09
C PRO A 574 9.53 -49.75 -5.69
N SER A 575 10.19 -49.28 -6.75
CA SER A 575 9.83 -48.13 -7.59
C SER A 575 8.83 -48.53 -8.70
N ASP A 576 7.86 -47.67 -9.02
CA ASP A 576 7.75 -46.88 -10.26
C ASP A 576 6.29 -46.51 -10.66
N THR A 577 6.13 -45.20 -10.94
CA THR A 577 5.20 -44.55 -11.90
C THR A 577 3.67 -44.58 -11.74
N GLY A 578 3.06 -43.39 -11.65
CA GLY A 578 1.68 -43.14 -12.09
C GLY A 578 0.93 -42.00 -11.39
N SER A 579 1.20 -40.75 -11.80
CA SER A 579 0.30 -39.57 -11.78
C SER A 579 -0.65 -39.35 -10.58
N LEU A 580 -0.31 -38.40 -9.70
CA LEU A 580 -1.23 -37.79 -8.74
C LEU A 580 -1.42 -36.30 -9.06
N SER A 581 -2.64 -35.93 -9.39
CA SER A 581 -3.14 -34.56 -9.43
C SER A 581 -3.14 -33.95 -8.01
N PRO A 582 -2.90 -32.63 -7.84
CA PRO A 582 -2.94 -31.99 -6.52
C PRO A 582 -4.34 -32.00 -5.86
N PRO A 583 -4.43 -32.13 -4.52
CA PRO A 583 -5.66 -32.46 -3.80
C PRO A 583 -6.40 -31.22 -3.28
N TRP A 584 -6.96 -30.39 -4.15
CA TRP A 584 -7.85 -29.29 -3.74
C TRP A 584 -9.30 -29.44 -4.21
N ASP A 585 -9.65 -30.56 -4.84
CA ASP A 585 -10.99 -30.76 -5.42
C ASP A 585 -11.80 -31.86 -4.72
N ARG A 586 -11.92 -31.76 -3.39
CA ARG A 586 -12.91 -32.49 -2.60
C ARG A 586 -13.13 -31.81 -1.25
N GLU A 587 -14.23 -31.08 -1.14
CA GLU A 587 -15.16 -31.03 0.02
C GLU A 587 -15.93 -29.70 0.11
N HIS A 588 -16.99 -29.58 -0.70
CA HIS A 588 -18.18 -28.83 -0.31
C HIS A 588 -19.38 -29.77 -0.35
N ARG A 589 -19.45 -30.68 0.64
CA ARG A 589 -20.67 -31.39 0.94
C ARG A 589 -21.39 -30.62 2.03
N ILE A 590 -22.52 -30.04 1.63
CA ILE A 590 -23.48 -29.34 2.47
C ILE A 590 -23.89 -30.24 3.63
N THR A 591 -23.73 -29.77 4.87
CA THR A 591 -24.33 -30.36 6.06
C THR A 591 -25.29 -29.34 6.67
N LEU A 592 -26.60 -29.51 6.43
CA LEU A 592 -27.65 -28.87 7.23
C LEU A 592 -27.70 -29.52 8.62
N PRO A 593 -27.94 -28.77 9.70
CA PRO A 593 -28.50 -29.32 10.93
C PRO A 593 -30.05 -29.26 10.90
N PRO A 594 -30.75 -30.17 11.61
CA PRO A 594 -32.20 -30.37 11.50
C PRO A 594 -33.02 -29.40 12.37
N ALA A 595 -34.31 -29.25 12.01
CA ALA A 595 -35.32 -28.53 12.76
C ALA A 595 -35.93 -29.37 13.90
N GLY A 596 -36.20 -28.73 15.06
CA GLY A 596 -37.01 -29.26 16.17
C GLY A 596 -36.98 -28.38 17.44
N GLU A 597 -38.09 -27.68 17.71
CA GLU A 597 -38.48 -26.81 18.85
C GLU A 597 -38.67 -27.54 20.23
N PRO A 598 -39.05 -26.92 21.39
CA PRO A 598 -39.56 -25.55 21.66
C PRO A 598 -39.03 -24.80 22.93
N TYR A 599 -39.31 -23.48 22.95
CA TYR A 599 -39.55 -22.56 24.08
C TYR A 599 -38.70 -22.63 25.38
N THR A 600 -38.02 -21.52 25.69
CA THR A 600 -38.22 -20.77 26.95
C THR A 600 -37.64 -19.36 26.85
N ASP A 601 -38.52 -18.37 26.92
CA ASP A 601 -38.23 -16.94 27.14
C ASP A 601 -37.74 -16.73 28.59
N PRO A 602 -36.85 -15.75 28.88
CA PRO A 602 -37.41 -14.56 29.52
C PRO A 602 -36.73 -13.21 29.19
N VAL A 603 -37.60 -12.24 28.86
CA VAL A 603 -37.71 -10.89 29.47
C VAL A 603 -36.61 -9.86 29.15
N LEU A 604 -36.99 -8.93 28.26
CA LEU A 604 -36.43 -7.58 28.12
C LEU A 604 -36.75 -6.68 29.33
N PRO A 605 -35.88 -5.70 29.65
CA PRO A 605 -36.32 -4.41 30.18
C PRO A 605 -36.21 -3.28 29.11
N PRO A 606 -36.92 -2.16 29.31
CA PRO A 606 -37.56 -1.44 28.23
C PRO A 606 -36.74 -0.30 27.61
N GLN A 607 -37.06 -0.10 26.33
CA GLN A 607 -36.83 1.08 25.48
C GLN A 607 -37.09 2.40 26.21
N ARG A 608 -36.08 3.28 26.25
CA ARG A 608 -36.27 4.72 26.51
C ARG A 608 -36.05 5.50 25.22
N GLN A 609 -37.00 6.41 25.01
CA GLN A 609 -37.25 7.22 23.83
C GLN A 609 -36.12 8.22 23.55
N GLU A 610 -35.58 8.20 22.34
CA GLU A 610 -34.90 9.36 21.75
C GLU A 610 -35.97 10.37 21.33
N GLY A 611 -35.89 11.56 21.91
CA GLY A 611 -36.73 12.70 21.56
C GLY A 611 -36.34 13.24 20.19
N PHE A 612 -37.27 13.15 19.25
CA PHE A 612 -37.32 13.97 18.05
C PHE A 612 -37.48 15.44 18.43
N PHE A 613 -36.64 16.32 17.89
CA PHE A 613 -37.04 17.70 17.59
C PHE A 613 -36.83 18.02 16.10
N PRO A 614 -37.72 18.81 15.50
CA PRO A 614 -37.92 18.88 14.06
C PRO A 614 -37.06 19.95 13.38
N ASN A 615 -36.68 19.69 12.13
CA ASN A 615 -36.22 20.72 11.18
C ASN A 615 -37.36 21.68 10.83
N PRO A 616 -37.06 22.99 10.65
CA PRO A 616 -37.82 23.87 9.77
C PRO A 616 -36.89 24.52 8.71
N PRO A 617 -37.42 25.17 7.64
CA PRO A 617 -37.25 24.67 6.28
C PRO A 617 -36.37 25.56 5.39
N HIS A 618 -36.07 25.02 4.20
CA HIS A 618 -35.53 25.69 3.02
C HIS A 618 -35.93 27.17 2.86
N THR A 619 -34.92 28.03 2.70
CA THR A 619 -34.99 29.16 1.76
C THR A 619 -33.66 29.27 1.04
N GLY A 620 -33.67 28.94 -0.25
CA GLY A 620 -32.58 29.26 -1.15
C GLY A 620 -32.52 30.78 -1.37
N ARG A 621 -31.32 31.34 -1.33
CA ARG A 621 -30.99 32.54 -2.10
C ARG A 621 -29.50 32.61 -2.35
N LEU A 622 -29.16 32.59 -3.64
CA LEU A 622 -27.93 33.11 -4.20
C LEU A 622 -27.71 34.56 -3.73
N SER A 623 -26.51 34.91 -3.30
CA SER A 623 -25.89 36.20 -3.67
C SER A 623 -24.41 36.24 -3.27
N GLY A 624 -23.58 36.72 -4.19
CA GLY A 624 -22.12 36.83 -4.08
C GLY A 624 -21.62 38.04 -3.27
N PRO A 625 -20.34 38.41 -3.45
CA PRO A 625 -19.60 39.29 -2.54
C PRO A 625 -19.67 40.77 -2.97
N ALA A 626 -19.82 41.69 -2.02
CA ALA A 626 -19.38 43.09 -2.15
C ALA A 626 -19.50 43.91 -0.85
N GLU A 627 -18.43 44.66 -0.59
CA GLU A 627 -18.37 46.03 -0.05
C GLU A 627 -18.49 46.32 1.45
N LEU A 628 -17.32 46.59 2.04
CA LEU A 628 -16.93 47.86 2.65
C LEU A 628 -18.05 48.78 3.16
N ARG A 629 -18.19 48.90 4.49
CA ARG A 629 -18.47 50.20 5.12
C ARG A 629 -17.80 50.33 6.49
N THR A 630 -16.93 51.32 6.53
CA THR A 630 -16.44 52.08 7.66
C THR A 630 -17.50 52.43 8.69
N TYR A 631 -17.19 52.21 9.98
CA TYR A 631 -17.65 53.07 11.07
C TYR A 631 -16.47 53.43 11.97
N ASN A 632 -16.32 54.73 12.13
CA ASN A 632 -15.27 55.42 12.85
C ASN A 632 -15.78 55.76 14.27
N VAL A 633 -14.90 55.52 15.26
CA VAL A 633 -14.69 56.29 16.51
C VAL A 633 -15.84 56.35 17.54
N GLN A 634 -15.56 55.82 18.75
CA GLN A 634 -15.28 56.70 19.90
C GLN A 634 -14.44 56.01 20.98
N SER A 635 -13.18 56.43 21.08
CA SER A 635 -12.24 56.19 22.17
C SER A 635 -12.42 57.26 23.25
N PHE A 636 -12.58 56.86 24.52
CA PHE A 636 -12.44 57.75 25.66
C PHE A 636 -11.17 57.41 26.41
N ASP A 637 -10.17 58.29 26.27
CA ASP A 637 -9.15 58.47 27.30
C ASP A 637 -8.55 59.87 27.16
N LYS A 638 -8.76 60.74 28.16
CA LYS A 638 -7.70 61.64 28.66
C LYS A 638 -8.08 62.34 29.94
N THR A 639 -7.17 62.20 30.89
CA THR A 639 -6.93 62.95 32.11
C THR A 639 -6.44 64.38 31.85
N GLY A 640 -6.75 65.28 32.80
CA GLY A 640 -5.90 66.42 33.18
C GLY A 640 -6.55 67.82 33.14
N GLY A 641 -6.62 68.49 34.29
CA GLY A 641 -6.59 69.96 34.37
C GLY A 641 -7.61 70.68 35.26
N ASN A 642 -7.55 70.48 36.58
CA ASN A 642 -7.51 71.52 37.63
C ASN A 642 -7.48 70.89 39.02
#